data_AF-A0A094DFH2-F1
#
_entry.id   AF-A0A094DFH2-F1
#
_cell.length_a   1.000
_cell.length_b   1.000
_cell.length_c   1.000
_cell.angle_alpha   90.00
_cell.angle_beta   90.00
_cell.angle_gamma   90.00
#
_symmetry.space_group_name_H-M   'P 1'
#
loop_
_entity.id
_entity.type
_entity.pdbx_description
1 polymer ?
#
loop_
_entity_poly.entity_id
_entity_poly.type
_entity_poly.pdbx_seq_one_letter_code
_entity_poly.pdbx_strand_id
1 'polypeptide(L)'
;MSQITLQADVGSLSISGLSAFSSTLTALSADDVAPLAMLQMEKLGSLFPINGKYALQVPDLLQRCKSTRVDRLGLLIGWRKGDAASLMAQYAGGQAISLLSMCIMNLYDNSNAGRLLVELSKKMVPQEMAISSPSQLVQVAKTLGSKLEVVGFGNILASQIEMILDAYKHLEKPVPNNFLDQIAPEDMAVLLHAITRAVGKESIVVRITGSRGVGHILAMVTIVFPEDAFVTMENVVVFQGLRKSILIEFTDSDEVVKVQVESKLQIQSALSILPIEKYAKPHAMATCHGYSYKWTGCLADILQVVFMEDGLICPENLRVACCGMFEPLSKAHGVDGNQFDTTARLGDYGLIHLLGPYPRERIDKICQKTWRIPPGWAIHSSSLESAFNDLVLAFAEATAAVSCTCGSEKLCSTRFGWKNIRQTSAMRSCPLYRLWEAVGETICYGFSCLFVNADDGATILHPGDGSDYRSILRIITDLVNARYRDNSVWSIRSCGRIIHACITHLCSRQVRHVAASSNSSTVYMAAIQTLGLPNTMNSLFILTEGQLVFNSRSHTLLNAVGFDRPGADKNIHQATQPIIPSSIGEHSNLEMTIRESIYDLELTSTILIGGQIVHLNLDSIIAASWGLYEAEPCGHNPLTTPLESRYEDAILTTSVASPVASKAMNKTSIVLVSRNPVAQLLSCVNTAGSDSLLQKDCCLNCAYEQAVKGDHRMIIAA
;
A
#
# COMPACT_ATOMS: atom_id res chain seq x y z
N MET A 1 -49.55 32.81 -9.41
CA MET A 1 -49.20 31.41 -9.73
C MET A 1 -49.47 31.19 -11.22
N SER A 2 -48.45 30.87 -12.01
CA SER A 2 -48.47 30.12 -13.30
C SER A 2 -47.18 30.46 -14.06
N GLN A 3 -46.16 29.61 -14.10
CA GLN A 3 -45.94 28.45 -14.97
C GLN A 3 -45.59 28.82 -16.43
N ILE A 4 -44.57 28.11 -16.94
CA ILE A 4 -44.37 27.65 -18.34
C ILE A 4 -43.25 28.33 -19.15
N THR A 5 -42.42 27.42 -19.64
CA THR A 5 -41.23 27.45 -20.48
C THR A 5 -41.50 27.61 -21.99
N LEU A 6 -40.48 28.18 -22.66
CA LEU A 6 -39.90 27.84 -23.98
C LEU A 6 -40.70 28.05 -25.29
N GLN A 7 -40.22 28.99 -26.11
CA GLN A 7 -39.66 28.76 -27.47
C GLN A 7 -39.23 30.12 -28.02
N ALA A 8 -37.95 30.28 -28.38
CA ALA A 8 -37.49 31.45 -29.13
C ALA A 8 -37.37 31.07 -30.61
N ASP A 9 -38.35 31.50 -31.39
CA ASP A 9 -38.32 31.51 -32.85
C ASP A 9 -37.29 32.54 -33.30
N VAL A 10 -36.30 32.09 -34.09
CA VAL A 10 -35.18 32.89 -34.63
C VAL A 10 -35.69 34.08 -35.44
N GLY A 11 -36.96 34.09 -35.87
CA GLY A 11 -37.62 35.20 -36.56
C GLY A 11 -38.03 36.41 -35.69
N SER A 12 -37.95 36.34 -34.36
CA SER A 12 -38.52 37.38 -33.46
C SER A 12 -37.51 38.19 -32.63
N LEU A 13 -36.20 37.97 -32.82
CA LEU A 13 -35.18 38.75 -32.12
C LEU A 13 -35.14 40.19 -32.62
N SER A 14 -35.42 41.16 -31.73
CA SER A 14 -35.16 42.58 -32.01
C SER A 14 -33.68 42.80 -32.36
N ILE A 15 -33.41 43.69 -33.32
CA ILE A 15 -32.07 43.96 -33.91
C ILE A 15 -31.01 44.32 -32.84
N SER A 16 -31.42 44.82 -31.68
CA SER A 16 -30.57 45.10 -30.51
C SER A 16 -30.16 43.87 -29.68
N GLY A 17 -30.88 42.75 -29.78
CA GLY A 17 -30.47 41.46 -29.18
C GLY A 17 -29.48 40.68 -30.05
N LEU A 18 -29.54 40.87 -31.37
CA LEU A 18 -28.60 40.32 -32.34
C LEU A 18 -27.19 40.92 -32.20
N SER A 19 -27.04 42.17 -31.74
CA SER A 19 -25.71 42.79 -31.57
C SER A 19 -24.87 42.18 -30.43
N ALA A 20 -25.49 41.55 -29.43
CA ALA A 20 -24.79 40.88 -28.34
C ALA A 20 -24.21 39.51 -28.77
N PHE A 21 -24.84 38.85 -29.74
CA PHE A 21 -24.37 37.57 -30.31
C PHE A 21 -23.67 37.73 -31.66
N SER A 22 -23.75 38.91 -32.28
CA SER A 22 -23.15 39.23 -33.58
C SER A 22 -21.67 38.92 -33.62
N SER A 23 -20.89 39.25 -32.57
CA SER A 23 -19.45 38.97 -32.54
C SER A 23 -19.15 37.47 -32.53
N THR A 24 -19.93 36.70 -31.78
CA THR A 24 -19.77 35.25 -31.68
C THR A 24 -20.20 34.57 -32.97
N LEU A 25 -21.38 34.92 -33.51
CA LEU A 25 -21.91 34.38 -34.77
C LEU A 25 -21.04 34.77 -35.98
N THR A 26 -20.49 35.98 -36.00
CA THR A 26 -19.59 36.44 -37.08
C THR A 26 -18.26 35.71 -37.05
N ALA A 27 -17.65 35.51 -35.87
CA ALA A 27 -16.40 34.75 -35.74
C ALA A 27 -16.60 33.28 -36.14
N LEU A 28 -17.71 32.67 -35.69
CA LEU A 28 -18.10 31.30 -36.02
C LEU A 28 -18.40 31.11 -37.51
N SER A 29 -19.12 32.05 -38.11
CA SER A 29 -19.45 32.05 -39.53
C SER A 29 -18.22 32.24 -40.42
N ALA A 30 -17.16 32.89 -39.93
CA ALA A 30 -15.92 33.08 -40.69
C ALA A 30 -15.13 31.77 -40.84
N ASP A 31 -15.20 30.87 -39.84
CA ASP A 31 -14.49 29.59 -39.83
C ASP A 31 -15.42 28.39 -40.13
N ASP A 32 -16.69 28.65 -40.45
CA ASP A 32 -17.75 27.65 -40.67
C ASP A 32 -17.97 26.70 -39.48
N VAL A 33 -17.71 27.18 -38.25
CA VAL A 33 -17.74 26.35 -37.03
C VAL A 33 -19.11 26.43 -36.36
N ALA A 34 -19.64 25.28 -35.90
CA ALA A 34 -20.90 25.23 -35.16
C ALA A 34 -20.77 25.86 -33.75
N PRO A 35 -21.64 26.82 -33.36
CA PRO A 35 -21.59 27.48 -32.05
C PRO A 35 -21.63 26.51 -30.86
N LEU A 36 -22.49 25.49 -30.94
CA LEU A 36 -22.68 24.50 -29.88
C LEU A 36 -21.43 23.63 -29.70
N ALA A 37 -20.72 23.31 -30.78
CA ALA A 37 -19.48 22.54 -30.72
C ALA A 37 -18.35 23.34 -30.06
N MET A 38 -18.28 24.65 -30.32
CA MET A 38 -17.32 25.51 -29.62
C MET A 38 -17.62 25.64 -28.14
N LEU A 39 -18.88 25.83 -27.75
CA LEU A 39 -19.26 25.89 -26.34
C LEU A 39 -18.96 24.57 -25.62
N GLN A 40 -19.26 23.44 -26.26
CA GLN A 40 -18.95 22.11 -25.73
C GLN A 40 -17.43 21.93 -25.56
N MET A 41 -16.62 22.37 -26.52
CA MET A 41 -15.16 22.28 -26.47
C MET A 41 -14.55 23.21 -25.42
N GLU A 42 -15.05 24.44 -25.27
CA GLU A 42 -14.65 25.36 -24.19
C GLU A 42 -14.95 24.76 -22.83
N LYS A 43 -16.15 24.20 -22.67
CA LYS A 43 -16.54 23.57 -21.41
C LYS A 43 -15.70 22.35 -21.09
N LEU A 44 -15.41 21.52 -22.09
CA LEU A 44 -14.49 20.39 -21.95
C LEU A 44 -13.10 20.88 -21.53
N GLY A 45 -12.57 21.90 -22.20
CA GLY A 45 -11.28 22.51 -21.88
C GLY A 45 -11.21 23.10 -20.47
N SER A 46 -12.31 23.65 -19.95
CA SER A 46 -12.36 24.23 -18.60
C SER A 46 -12.05 23.21 -17.49
N LEU A 47 -12.10 21.91 -17.80
CA LEU A 47 -11.79 20.82 -16.89
C LEU A 47 -10.30 20.43 -16.89
N PHE A 48 -9.50 21.01 -17.79
CA PHE A 48 -8.06 20.77 -17.91
C PHE A 48 -7.28 22.02 -17.47
N PRO A 49 -6.86 22.10 -16.20
CA PRO A 49 -5.99 23.18 -15.73
C PRO A 49 -4.57 23.03 -16.31
N ILE A 50 -4.33 23.65 -17.46
CA ILE A 50 -3.04 23.65 -18.15
C ILE A 50 -2.00 24.50 -17.40
N ASN A 51 -0.71 24.15 -17.51
CA ASN A 51 0.38 24.89 -16.87
C ASN A 51 1.69 24.88 -17.68
N GLY A 52 2.69 25.61 -17.18
CA GLY A 52 4.01 25.73 -17.79
C GLY A 52 4.12 26.68 -18.98
N LYS A 53 5.27 26.62 -19.67
CA LYS A 53 5.67 27.62 -20.67
C LYS A 53 4.74 27.72 -21.88
N TYR A 54 4.16 26.60 -22.31
CA TYR A 54 3.30 26.57 -23.50
C TYR A 54 1.92 27.15 -23.18
N ALA A 55 1.36 26.85 -22.00
CA ALA A 55 0.11 27.44 -21.54
C ALA A 55 0.16 28.98 -21.55
N LEU A 56 1.28 29.58 -21.13
CA LEU A 56 1.48 31.03 -21.15
C LEU A 56 1.51 31.64 -22.56
N GLN A 57 1.91 30.88 -23.58
CA GLN A 57 2.01 31.35 -24.97
C GLN A 57 0.70 31.19 -25.74
N VAL A 58 -0.16 30.25 -25.35
CA VAL A 58 -1.41 29.92 -26.06
C VAL A 58 -2.29 31.15 -26.34
N PRO A 59 -2.57 32.06 -25.38
CA PRO A 59 -3.42 33.23 -25.63
C PRO A 59 -2.88 34.09 -26.79
N ASP A 60 -1.59 34.39 -26.77
CA ASP A 60 -0.95 35.22 -27.78
C ASP A 60 -0.95 34.53 -29.15
N LEU A 61 -0.68 33.21 -29.18
CA LEU A 61 -0.66 32.43 -30.42
C LEU A 61 -2.04 32.36 -31.09
N LEU A 62 -3.10 32.18 -30.29
CA LEU A 62 -4.48 32.12 -30.78
C LEU A 62 -4.97 33.49 -31.29
N GLN A 63 -4.48 34.59 -30.72
CA GLN A 63 -4.83 35.96 -31.14
C GLN A 63 -4.05 36.45 -32.37
N ARG A 64 -3.11 35.66 -32.92
CA ARG A 64 -2.36 36.06 -34.13
C ARG A 64 -3.26 36.09 -35.36
N CYS A 65 -3.81 37.26 -35.68
CA CYS A 65 -4.42 37.54 -36.98
C CYS A 65 -3.30 37.80 -38.02
N LYS A 66 -3.12 36.90 -38.99
CA LYS A 66 -2.10 37.01 -40.05
C LYS A 66 -2.48 37.91 -41.24
N SER A 67 -3.52 38.75 -41.18
CA SER A 67 -4.00 39.48 -42.36
C SER A 67 -4.12 40.99 -42.18
N THR A 68 -3.09 41.71 -42.66
CA THR A 68 -3.10 43.18 -42.81
C THR A 68 -4.16 43.69 -43.80
N ARG A 69 -4.64 42.84 -44.73
CA ARG A 69 -5.74 43.17 -45.64
C ARG A 69 -7.10 43.13 -44.93
N VAL A 70 -7.30 42.19 -44.00
CA VAL A 70 -8.50 42.10 -43.17
C VAL A 70 -8.50 43.21 -42.11
N ASP A 71 -7.34 43.62 -41.60
CA ASP A 71 -7.24 44.81 -40.72
C ASP A 71 -7.75 46.08 -41.41
N ARG A 72 -7.43 46.27 -42.70
CA ARG A 72 -7.95 47.41 -43.49
C ARG A 72 -9.44 47.28 -43.80
N LEU A 73 -9.93 46.06 -44.03
CA LEU A 73 -11.36 45.80 -44.27
C LEU A 73 -12.19 46.02 -42.99
N GLY A 74 -11.71 45.56 -41.84
CA GLY A 74 -12.38 45.74 -40.55
C GLY A 74 -12.54 47.21 -40.16
N LEU A 75 -11.55 48.04 -40.49
CA LEU A 75 -11.64 49.51 -40.36
C LEU A 75 -12.65 50.16 -41.34
N LEU A 76 -12.90 49.55 -42.50
CA LEU A 76 -13.75 50.11 -43.56
C LEU A 76 -15.23 49.75 -43.45
N ILE A 77 -15.55 48.53 -42.98
CA ILE A 77 -16.93 48.01 -42.93
C ILE A 77 -17.39 47.61 -41.52
N GLY A 78 -16.62 47.95 -40.48
CA GLY A 78 -16.98 47.66 -39.09
C GLY A 78 -16.88 46.18 -38.71
N TRP A 79 -16.24 45.36 -39.54
CA TRP A 79 -15.99 43.94 -39.25
C TRP A 79 -14.99 43.84 -38.11
N ARG A 80 -15.43 43.36 -36.94
CA ARG A 80 -14.53 43.21 -35.78
C ARG A 80 -13.54 42.06 -35.99
N LYS A 81 -12.31 42.30 -35.53
CA LYS A 81 -11.19 41.37 -35.52
C LYS A 81 -11.48 40.20 -34.56
N GLY A 82 -11.50 38.97 -35.07
CA GLY A 82 -11.58 37.76 -34.26
C GLY A 82 -12.14 36.58 -35.06
N ASP A 83 -11.35 35.51 -35.13
CA ASP A 83 -11.77 34.18 -35.58
C ASP A 83 -12.20 33.33 -34.36
N ALA A 84 -12.72 32.13 -34.58
CA ALA A 84 -13.09 31.19 -33.52
C ALA A 84 -11.95 30.99 -32.50
N ALA A 85 -10.70 30.92 -32.98
CA ALA A 85 -9.52 30.79 -32.13
C ALA A 85 -9.27 32.02 -31.25
N SER A 86 -9.39 33.23 -31.80
CA SER A 86 -9.26 34.49 -31.06
C SER A 86 -10.31 34.62 -29.96
N LEU A 87 -11.52 34.10 -30.19
CA LEU A 87 -12.58 34.02 -29.18
C LEU A 87 -12.24 33.02 -28.07
N MET A 88 -11.74 31.83 -28.42
CA MET A 88 -11.30 30.82 -27.44
C MET A 88 -10.11 31.29 -26.59
N ALA A 89 -9.26 32.14 -27.13
CA ALA A 89 -8.13 32.72 -26.40
C ALA A 89 -8.54 33.54 -25.17
N GLN A 90 -9.78 34.04 -25.10
CA GLN A 90 -10.27 34.86 -23.99
C GLN A 90 -10.68 34.03 -22.77
N TYR A 91 -10.87 32.72 -22.93
CA TYR A 91 -11.34 31.82 -21.89
C TYR A 91 -10.26 30.79 -21.55
N ALA A 92 -10.05 30.52 -20.26
CA ALA A 92 -9.10 29.50 -19.83
C ALA A 92 -9.44 28.11 -20.42
N GLY A 93 -10.73 27.77 -20.49
CA GLY A 93 -11.18 26.53 -21.13
C GLY A 93 -10.88 26.50 -22.62
N GLY A 94 -11.04 27.63 -23.31
CA GLY A 94 -10.70 27.76 -24.73
C GLY A 94 -9.20 27.61 -25.00
N GLN A 95 -8.35 28.17 -24.13
CA GLN A 95 -6.89 28.00 -24.21
C GLN A 95 -6.48 26.54 -24.00
N ALA A 96 -7.02 25.89 -22.96
CA ALA A 96 -6.75 24.49 -22.62
C ALA A 96 -7.14 23.52 -23.75
N ILE A 97 -8.38 23.62 -24.25
CA ILE A 97 -8.84 22.74 -25.32
C ILE A 97 -8.09 22.99 -26.62
N SER A 98 -7.61 24.21 -26.88
CA SER A 98 -6.81 24.49 -28.07
C SER A 98 -5.50 23.73 -28.03
N LEU A 99 -4.78 23.77 -26.90
CA LEU A 99 -3.52 23.04 -26.73
C LEU A 99 -3.73 21.52 -26.82
N LEU A 100 -4.77 21.01 -26.17
CA LEU A 100 -5.13 19.59 -26.24
C LEU A 100 -5.54 19.16 -27.65
N SER A 101 -6.33 19.99 -28.35
CA SER A 101 -6.74 19.74 -29.75
C SER A 101 -5.52 19.67 -30.68
N MET A 102 -4.53 20.54 -30.46
CA MET A 102 -3.27 20.49 -31.20
C MET A 102 -2.57 19.15 -31.01
N CYS A 103 -2.45 18.64 -29.78
CA CYS A 103 -1.90 17.30 -29.52
C CYS A 103 -2.73 16.19 -30.19
N ILE A 104 -4.05 16.18 -29.99
CA ILE A 104 -4.96 15.14 -30.52
C ILE A 104 -4.89 15.08 -32.04
N MET A 105 -4.94 16.23 -32.73
CA MET A 105 -4.93 16.27 -34.19
C MET A 105 -3.57 15.88 -34.80
N ASN A 106 -2.48 15.92 -34.02
CA ASN A 106 -1.18 15.41 -34.47
C ASN A 106 -1.02 13.89 -34.24
N LEU A 107 -1.77 13.32 -33.29
CA LEU A 107 -1.69 11.89 -32.94
C LEU A 107 -2.72 11.02 -33.68
N TYR A 108 -3.84 11.60 -34.08
CA TYR A 108 -4.98 10.88 -34.63
C TYR A 108 -5.46 11.50 -35.95
N ASP A 109 -5.97 10.64 -36.82
CA ASP A 109 -6.73 11.08 -37.98
C ASP A 109 -8.10 11.64 -37.54
N ASN A 110 -8.82 12.26 -38.49
CA ASN A 110 -10.10 12.93 -38.19
C ASN A 110 -11.14 12.00 -37.58
N SER A 111 -11.17 10.73 -38.01
CA SER A 111 -12.12 9.75 -37.50
C SER A 111 -11.85 9.46 -36.03
N ASN A 112 -10.60 9.12 -35.69
CA ASN A 112 -10.23 8.76 -34.33
C ASN A 112 -10.21 9.97 -33.38
N ALA A 113 -9.78 11.14 -33.86
CA ALA A 113 -9.86 12.39 -33.09
C ALA A 113 -11.31 12.74 -32.73
N GLY A 114 -12.25 12.58 -33.67
CA GLY A 114 -13.67 12.79 -33.41
C GLY A 114 -14.24 11.82 -32.38
N ARG A 115 -13.88 10.53 -32.47
CA ARG A 115 -14.27 9.53 -31.46
C ARG A 115 -13.73 9.89 -30.08
N LEU A 116 -12.45 10.22 -29.97
CA LEU A 116 -11.80 10.63 -28.72
C LEU A 116 -12.52 11.82 -28.07
N LEU A 117 -12.77 12.90 -28.83
CA LEU A 117 -13.41 14.12 -28.33
C LEU A 117 -14.86 13.89 -27.89
N VAL A 118 -15.60 13.04 -28.62
CA VAL A 118 -16.97 12.65 -28.24
C VAL A 118 -16.95 11.83 -26.94
N GLU A 119 -16.08 10.83 -26.83
CA GLU A 119 -16.00 9.99 -25.63
C GLU A 119 -15.55 10.79 -24.40
N LEU A 120 -14.59 11.70 -24.55
CA LEU A 120 -14.22 12.66 -23.51
C LEU A 120 -15.39 13.55 -23.08
N SER A 121 -16.10 14.13 -24.06
CA SER A 121 -17.26 14.99 -23.78
C SER A 121 -18.34 14.24 -23.01
N LYS A 122 -18.67 13.01 -23.41
CA LYS A 122 -19.67 12.17 -22.71
C LYS A 122 -19.25 11.83 -21.28
N LYS A 123 -17.96 11.63 -21.02
CA LYS A 123 -17.44 11.28 -19.69
C LYS A 123 -17.35 12.47 -18.74
N MET A 124 -17.17 13.68 -19.27
CA MET A 124 -16.72 14.83 -18.48
C MET A 124 -17.70 16.02 -18.48
N VAL A 125 -18.50 16.17 -19.52
CA VAL A 125 -19.42 17.31 -19.71
C VAL A 125 -20.85 16.82 -19.47
N PRO A 126 -21.76 17.64 -18.89
CA PRO A 126 -23.17 17.28 -18.74
C PRO A 126 -23.79 16.83 -20.06
N GLN A 127 -24.64 15.79 -20.02
CA GLN A 127 -25.24 15.19 -21.21
C GLN A 127 -26.00 16.20 -22.08
N GLU A 128 -26.61 17.21 -21.45
CA GLU A 128 -27.34 18.30 -22.11
C GLU A 128 -26.44 19.18 -23.00
N MET A 129 -25.12 19.19 -22.75
CA MET A 129 -24.14 19.97 -23.51
C MET A 129 -23.29 19.10 -24.44
N ALA A 130 -23.28 17.78 -24.28
CA ALA A 130 -22.50 16.83 -25.09
C ALA A 130 -23.27 16.37 -26.35
N ILE A 131 -23.82 17.32 -27.11
CA ILE A 131 -24.76 17.06 -28.22
C ILE A 131 -24.13 17.16 -29.62
N SER A 132 -22.91 17.70 -29.72
CA SER A 132 -22.27 17.93 -31.02
C SER A 132 -21.77 16.62 -31.65
N SER A 133 -21.84 16.54 -32.98
CA SER A 133 -21.37 15.36 -33.71
C SER A 133 -19.84 15.27 -33.74
N PRO A 134 -19.25 14.08 -33.97
CA PRO A 134 -17.80 13.92 -34.09
C PRO A 134 -17.18 14.86 -35.13
N SER A 135 -17.83 15.05 -36.29
CA SER A 135 -17.32 15.93 -37.36
C SER A 135 -17.28 17.39 -36.94
N GLN A 136 -18.30 17.86 -36.20
CA GLN A 136 -18.33 19.23 -35.68
C GLN A 136 -17.21 19.48 -34.66
N LEU A 137 -16.96 18.55 -33.76
CA LEU A 137 -15.88 18.66 -32.76
C LEU A 137 -14.49 18.64 -33.43
N VAL A 138 -14.30 17.78 -34.44
CA VAL A 138 -13.05 17.74 -35.23
C VAL A 138 -12.84 19.06 -35.96
N GLN A 139 -13.89 19.67 -36.49
CA GLN A 139 -13.78 20.97 -37.17
C GLN A 139 -13.29 22.05 -36.21
N VAL A 140 -13.86 22.13 -35.00
CA VAL A 140 -13.36 23.02 -33.93
C VAL A 140 -11.90 22.71 -33.61
N ALA A 141 -11.57 21.43 -33.36
CA ALA A 141 -10.23 21.00 -32.98
C ALA A 141 -9.18 21.34 -34.05
N LYS A 142 -9.51 21.23 -35.34
CA LYS A 142 -8.64 21.64 -36.45
C LYS A 142 -8.43 23.14 -36.50
N THR A 143 -9.50 23.92 -36.36
CA THR A 143 -9.41 25.39 -36.38
C THR A 143 -8.53 25.89 -35.25
N LEU A 144 -8.65 25.31 -34.05
CA LEU A 144 -7.81 25.66 -32.90
C LEU A 144 -6.38 25.11 -33.03
N GLY A 145 -6.24 23.83 -33.39
CA GLY A 145 -4.96 23.14 -33.49
C GLY A 145 -4.03 23.74 -34.56
N SER A 146 -4.58 24.11 -35.72
CA SER A 146 -3.80 24.70 -36.83
C SER A 146 -3.14 26.04 -36.46
N LYS A 147 -3.76 26.83 -35.57
CA LYS A 147 -3.17 28.08 -35.06
C LYS A 147 -1.99 27.81 -34.13
N LEU A 148 -1.99 26.68 -33.45
CA LEU A 148 -0.95 26.26 -32.53
C LEU A 148 0.12 25.35 -33.17
N GLU A 149 0.04 25.07 -34.48
CA GLU A 149 1.07 24.28 -35.19
C GLU A 149 2.49 24.86 -35.03
N VAL A 150 2.60 26.18 -34.86
CA VAL A 150 3.88 26.87 -34.60
C VAL A 150 4.56 26.45 -33.29
N VAL A 151 3.83 25.84 -32.36
CA VAL A 151 4.39 25.22 -31.15
C VAL A 151 5.23 23.99 -31.50
N GLY A 152 4.89 23.31 -32.59
CA GLY A 152 5.65 22.19 -33.15
C GLY A 152 5.61 20.93 -32.28
N PHE A 153 4.44 20.28 -32.15
CA PHE A 153 4.32 19.04 -31.37
C PHE A 153 5.30 17.95 -31.80
N GLY A 154 5.59 17.82 -33.10
CA GLY A 154 6.61 16.90 -33.59
C GLY A 154 8.01 17.12 -32.99
N ASN A 155 8.40 18.38 -32.74
CA ASN A 155 9.67 18.70 -32.09
C ASN A 155 9.67 18.33 -30.61
N ILE A 156 8.52 18.50 -29.94
CA ILE A 156 8.34 18.12 -28.54
C ILE A 156 8.41 16.60 -28.41
N LEU A 157 7.70 15.87 -29.29
CA LEU A 157 7.74 14.42 -29.37
C LEU A 157 9.17 13.93 -29.64
N ALA A 158 9.88 14.50 -30.61
CA ALA A 158 11.27 14.17 -30.88
C ALA A 158 12.16 14.38 -29.65
N SER A 159 12.01 15.51 -28.94
CA SER A 159 12.75 15.78 -27.70
C SER A 159 12.44 14.77 -26.59
N GLN A 160 11.19 14.31 -26.46
CA GLN A 160 10.85 13.26 -25.50
C GLN A 160 11.43 11.90 -25.91
N ILE A 161 11.45 11.58 -27.21
CA ILE A 161 12.10 10.38 -27.74
C ILE A 161 13.60 10.41 -27.43
N GLU A 162 14.28 11.51 -27.72
CA GLU A 162 15.71 11.68 -27.40
C GLU A 162 15.98 11.48 -25.91
N MET A 163 15.15 12.06 -25.03
CA MET A 163 15.25 11.86 -23.58
C MET A 163 15.12 10.38 -23.20
N ILE A 164 14.19 9.64 -23.82
CA ILE A 164 14.01 8.19 -23.60
C ILE A 164 15.24 7.42 -24.06
N LEU A 165 15.71 7.67 -25.27
CA LEU A 165 16.88 7.02 -25.84
C LEU A 165 18.13 7.27 -25.00
N ASP A 166 18.34 8.52 -24.58
CA ASP A 166 19.47 8.89 -23.72
C ASP A 166 19.37 8.22 -22.36
N ALA A 167 18.21 8.21 -21.71
CA ALA A 167 18.04 7.56 -20.42
C ALA A 167 18.37 6.06 -20.50
N TYR A 168 17.85 5.34 -21.50
CA TYR A 168 18.13 3.91 -21.69
C TYR A 168 19.58 3.62 -22.05
N LYS A 169 20.22 4.52 -22.79
CA LYS A 169 21.67 4.45 -23.05
C LYS A 169 22.47 4.56 -21.75
N HIS A 170 22.08 5.44 -20.82
CA HIS A 170 22.72 5.55 -19.51
C HIS A 170 22.42 4.35 -18.60
N LEU A 171 21.24 3.72 -18.77
CA LEU A 171 20.84 2.51 -18.06
C LEU A 171 21.48 1.23 -18.61
N GLU A 172 22.19 1.32 -19.75
CA GLU A 172 22.75 0.18 -20.48
C GLU A 172 21.69 -0.88 -20.84
N LYS A 173 20.46 -0.44 -21.12
CA LYS A 173 19.33 -1.29 -21.48
C LYS A 173 18.80 -0.98 -22.89
N PRO A 174 18.23 -1.97 -23.59
CA PRO A 174 17.53 -1.72 -24.85
C PRO A 174 16.25 -0.91 -24.61
N VAL A 175 15.94 -0.01 -25.54
CA VAL A 175 14.70 0.78 -25.49
C VAL A 175 13.53 -0.11 -25.96
N PRO A 176 12.39 -0.14 -25.26
CA PRO A 176 11.21 -0.87 -25.70
C PRO A 176 10.78 -0.42 -27.10
N ASN A 177 10.54 -1.34 -28.04
CA ASN A 177 10.25 -0.99 -29.44
C ASN A 177 8.82 -0.46 -29.65
N ASN A 178 7.94 -0.62 -28.66
CA ASN A 178 6.51 -0.32 -28.72
C ASN A 178 6.15 1.07 -28.16
N PHE A 179 7.12 1.87 -27.70
CA PHE A 179 6.87 3.12 -26.98
C PHE A 179 6.24 4.24 -27.83
N LEU A 180 6.24 4.08 -29.16
CA LEU A 180 5.58 4.97 -30.12
C LEU A 180 4.34 4.34 -30.76
N ASP A 181 3.92 3.16 -30.30
CA ASP A 181 2.68 2.53 -30.75
C ASP A 181 1.49 3.49 -30.52
N GLN A 182 0.57 3.50 -31.48
CA GLN A 182 -0.63 4.32 -31.38
C GLN A 182 -1.55 3.80 -30.28
N ILE A 183 -1.95 4.68 -29.36
CA ILE A 183 -2.90 4.37 -28.28
C ILE A 183 -4.31 4.41 -28.87
N ALA A 184 -5.18 3.47 -28.53
CA ALA A 184 -6.57 3.50 -28.99
C ALA A 184 -7.28 4.77 -28.48
N PRO A 185 -8.17 5.41 -29.29
CA PRO A 185 -8.88 6.62 -28.89
C PRO A 185 -9.66 6.46 -27.58
N GLU A 186 -10.22 5.28 -27.33
CA GLU A 186 -11.00 4.97 -26.14
C GLU A 186 -10.12 4.96 -24.89
N ASP A 187 -8.91 4.40 -24.99
CA ASP A 187 -7.92 4.34 -23.91
C ASP A 187 -7.34 5.73 -23.62
N MET A 188 -7.08 6.52 -24.67
CA MET A 188 -6.65 7.91 -24.53
C MET A 188 -7.72 8.77 -23.84
N ALA A 189 -9.01 8.53 -24.11
CA ALA A 189 -10.11 9.19 -23.40
C ALA A 189 -10.12 8.84 -21.91
N VAL A 190 -9.89 7.55 -21.56
CA VAL A 190 -9.77 7.10 -20.16
C VAL A 190 -8.58 7.78 -19.48
N LEU A 191 -7.42 7.82 -20.15
CA LEU A 191 -6.21 8.46 -19.66
C LEU A 191 -6.42 9.96 -19.37
N LEU A 192 -6.93 10.71 -20.34
CA LEU A 192 -7.17 12.14 -20.18
C LEU A 192 -8.22 12.44 -19.09
N HIS A 193 -9.27 11.62 -19.01
CA HIS A 193 -10.24 11.70 -17.93
C HIS A 193 -9.59 11.46 -16.56
N ALA A 194 -8.75 10.43 -16.43
CA ALA A 194 -8.02 10.15 -15.20
C ALA A 194 -7.12 11.35 -14.82
N ILE A 195 -6.32 11.86 -15.76
CA ILE A 195 -5.42 13.00 -15.55
C ILE A 195 -6.19 14.22 -15.02
N THR A 196 -7.35 14.56 -15.60
CA THR A 196 -8.14 15.71 -15.13
C THR A 196 -8.56 15.59 -13.67
N ARG A 197 -8.90 14.38 -13.23
CA ARG A 197 -9.26 14.12 -11.84
C ARG A 197 -8.08 14.33 -10.89
N ALA A 198 -6.88 13.93 -11.30
CA ALA A 198 -5.66 14.11 -10.50
C ALA A 198 -5.23 15.58 -10.44
N VAL A 199 -5.16 16.28 -11.58
CA VAL A 199 -4.70 17.68 -11.58
C VAL A 199 -5.68 18.60 -10.84
N GLY A 200 -6.98 18.27 -10.88
CA GLY A 200 -8.03 19.01 -10.18
C GLY A 200 -8.09 18.81 -8.66
N LYS A 201 -7.43 17.79 -8.09
CA LYS A 201 -7.47 17.48 -6.65
C LYS A 201 -6.12 17.03 -6.11
N GLU A 202 -5.60 17.73 -5.11
CA GLU A 202 -4.29 17.42 -4.50
C GLU A 202 -4.20 16.03 -3.84
N SER A 203 -5.33 15.48 -3.41
CA SER A 203 -5.41 14.17 -2.79
C SER A 203 -5.42 13.01 -3.77
N ILE A 204 -5.37 13.24 -5.08
CA ILE A 204 -5.46 12.21 -6.12
C ILE A 204 -4.20 12.22 -6.98
N VAL A 205 -3.69 11.04 -7.29
CA VAL A 205 -2.67 10.85 -8.32
C VAL A 205 -3.17 9.93 -9.41
N VAL A 206 -2.58 10.08 -10.60
CA VAL A 206 -2.71 9.12 -11.68
C VAL A 206 -1.36 8.48 -11.93
N ARG A 207 -1.29 7.17 -11.78
CA ARG A 207 -0.12 6.36 -12.10
C ARG A 207 -0.33 5.69 -13.45
N ILE A 208 0.64 5.88 -14.35
CA ILE A 208 0.64 5.37 -15.71
C ILE A 208 1.87 4.48 -15.83
N THR A 209 1.68 3.17 -15.95
CA THR A 209 2.78 2.19 -16.00
C THR A 209 2.72 1.41 -17.31
N GLY A 210 3.87 1.17 -17.93
CA GLY A 210 4.02 0.33 -19.12
C GLY A 210 4.95 0.95 -20.15
N SER A 211 5.05 0.34 -21.33
CA SER A 211 5.90 0.83 -22.42
C SER A 211 5.11 1.37 -23.61
N ARG A 212 4.04 0.68 -24.01
CA ARG A 212 3.32 0.91 -25.26
C ARG A 212 2.79 2.35 -25.40
N GLY A 213 3.23 3.10 -26.42
CA GLY A 213 2.73 4.45 -26.69
C GLY A 213 3.07 5.52 -25.63
N VAL A 214 3.92 5.21 -24.65
CA VAL A 214 4.31 6.15 -23.59
C VAL A 214 5.02 7.39 -24.14
N GLY A 215 5.70 7.31 -25.29
CA GLY A 215 6.30 8.48 -25.94
C GLY A 215 5.25 9.56 -26.28
N HIS A 216 4.07 9.14 -26.76
CA HIS A 216 2.96 10.06 -27.05
C HIS A 216 2.36 10.64 -25.78
N ILE A 217 2.19 9.81 -24.74
CA ILE A 217 1.69 10.25 -23.43
C ILE A 217 2.63 11.28 -22.83
N LEU A 218 3.94 11.00 -22.84
CA LEU A 218 4.96 11.87 -22.28
C LEU A 218 5.00 13.22 -23.00
N ALA A 219 4.96 13.22 -24.34
CA ALA A 219 4.91 14.46 -25.12
C ALA A 219 3.66 15.31 -24.79
N MET A 220 2.50 14.66 -24.64
CA MET A 220 1.25 15.34 -24.28
C MET A 220 1.25 15.84 -22.82
N VAL A 221 1.76 15.07 -21.88
CA VAL A 221 1.80 15.46 -20.47
C VAL A 221 2.82 16.57 -20.24
N THR A 222 4.00 16.52 -20.87
CA THR A 222 5.04 17.55 -20.73
C THR A 222 4.69 18.87 -21.43
N ILE A 223 3.81 18.85 -22.44
CA ILE A 223 3.31 20.09 -23.05
C ILE A 223 2.12 20.69 -22.29
N VAL A 224 1.18 19.86 -21.81
CA VAL A 224 -0.08 20.34 -21.20
C VAL A 224 0.03 20.50 -19.67
N PHE A 225 0.71 19.59 -18.97
CA PHE A 225 0.80 19.50 -17.50
C PHE A 225 2.25 19.33 -16.98
N PRO A 226 3.25 20.08 -17.47
CA PRO A 226 4.65 19.89 -17.04
C PRO A 226 4.86 20.03 -15.53
N GLU A 227 4.12 20.89 -14.84
CA GLU A 227 4.29 21.09 -13.40
C GLU A 227 3.65 19.99 -12.54
N ASP A 228 2.74 19.21 -13.10
CA ASP A 228 2.09 18.09 -12.41
C ASP A 228 2.75 16.74 -12.72
N ALA A 229 3.63 16.68 -13.72
CA ALA A 229 4.21 15.43 -14.19
C ALA A 229 5.43 14.99 -13.38
N PHE A 230 5.54 13.69 -13.17
CA PHE A 230 6.71 13.04 -12.58
C PHE A 230 6.97 11.76 -13.35
N VAL A 231 8.14 11.67 -13.97
CA VAL A 231 8.42 10.66 -14.99
C VAL A 231 9.65 9.88 -14.56
N THR A 232 9.52 8.56 -14.62
CA THR A 232 10.62 7.63 -14.42
C THR A 232 10.78 6.67 -15.57
N MET A 233 12.02 6.23 -15.76
CA MET A 233 12.39 5.18 -16.70
C MET A 233 13.19 4.13 -15.93
N GLU A 234 12.69 2.89 -15.86
CA GLU A 234 13.32 1.82 -15.07
C GLU A 234 13.60 2.23 -13.62
N ASN A 235 12.67 2.99 -13.02
CA ASN A 235 12.74 3.61 -11.70
C ASN A 235 13.70 4.80 -11.55
N VAL A 236 14.40 5.24 -12.59
CA VAL A 236 15.22 6.47 -12.54
C VAL A 236 14.38 7.69 -12.89
N VAL A 237 14.44 8.72 -12.06
CA VAL A 237 13.73 9.99 -12.30
C VAL A 237 14.41 10.75 -13.44
N VAL A 238 13.66 11.01 -14.49
CA VAL A 238 14.11 11.76 -15.68
C VAL A 238 13.47 13.14 -15.77
N PHE A 239 12.28 13.30 -15.20
CA PHE A 239 11.56 14.57 -15.17
C PHE A 239 10.74 14.69 -13.89
N GLN A 240 10.79 15.87 -13.26
CA GLN A 240 10.07 16.15 -12.03
C GLN A 240 9.47 17.56 -12.04
N GLY A 241 8.15 17.62 -12.13
CA GLY A 241 7.35 18.81 -11.87
C GLY A 241 7.17 19.08 -10.37
N LEU A 242 6.46 20.16 -10.06
CA LEU A 242 6.24 20.67 -8.71
C LEU A 242 5.23 19.83 -7.90
N ARG A 243 4.08 19.44 -8.49
CA ARG A 243 2.94 18.83 -7.76
C ARG A 243 2.89 17.30 -7.78
N LYS A 244 3.52 16.66 -8.77
CA LYS A 244 3.56 15.19 -8.94
C LYS A 244 2.17 14.55 -8.87
N SER A 245 1.22 15.10 -9.61
CA SER A 245 -0.16 14.59 -9.71
C SER A 245 -0.27 13.48 -10.77
N ILE A 246 0.65 13.46 -11.74
CA ILE A 246 0.70 12.49 -12.84
C ILE A 246 2.05 11.76 -12.75
N LEU A 247 2.02 10.49 -12.36
CA LEU A 247 3.18 9.62 -12.23
C LEU A 247 3.27 8.74 -13.48
N ILE A 248 4.30 8.91 -14.31
CA ILE A 248 4.55 8.11 -15.51
C ILE A 248 5.75 7.22 -15.24
N GLU A 249 5.54 5.91 -15.17
CA GLU A 249 6.57 4.90 -14.97
C GLU A 249 6.76 4.10 -16.25
N PHE A 250 7.80 4.47 -17.00
CA PHE A 250 8.17 3.76 -18.22
C PHE A 250 9.02 2.54 -17.87
N THR A 251 8.48 1.36 -18.19
CA THR A 251 9.05 0.06 -17.83
C THR A 251 9.22 -0.80 -19.08
N ASP A 252 10.29 -1.60 -19.15
CA ASP A 252 10.60 -2.55 -20.23
C ASP A 252 9.66 -3.77 -20.28
N SER A 253 8.50 -3.67 -19.64
CA SER A 253 7.44 -4.65 -19.78
C SER A 253 6.71 -4.42 -21.10
N ASP A 254 6.59 -5.45 -21.94
CA ASP A 254 5.71 -5.46 -23.14
C ASP A 254 4.20 -5.34 -22.80
N GLU A 255 3.87 -5.03 -21.54
CA GLU A 255 2.52 -4.86 -21.06
C GLU A 255 1.87 -3.59 -21.64
N VAL A 256 0.54 -3.68 -21.85
CA VAL A 256 -0.31 -2.56 -22.21
C VAL A 256 -0.23 -1.50 -21.11
N VAL A 257 -0.26 -0.22 -21.48
CA VAL A 257 -0.30 0.89 -20.53
C VAL A 257 -1.47 0.72 -19.57
N LYS A 258 -1.15 0.65 -18.29
CA LYS A 258 -2.14 0.64 -17.21
C LYS A 258 -2.25 2.04 -16.65
N VAL A 259 -3.46 2.57 -16.61
CA VAL A 259 -3.79 3.85 -16.00
C VAL A 259 -4.53 3.58 -14.70
N GLN A 260 -3.95 4.03 -13.59
CA GLN A 260 -4.48 3.81 -12.25
C GLN A 260 -4.72 5.16 -11.58
N VAL A 261 -5.91 5.35 -11.01
CA VAL A 261 -6.23 6.53 -10.19
C VAL A 261 -6.09 6.12 -8.73
N GLU A 262 -5.21 6.79 -7.99
CA GLU A 262 -4.91 6.48 -6.59
C GLU A 262 -5.17 7.73 -5.73
N SER A 263 -5.40 7.54 -4.44
CA SER A 263 -5.55 8.63 -3.47
C SER A 263 -4.32 8.72 -2.56
N LYS A 264 -3.75 9.91 -2.40
CA LYS A 264 -2.63 10.16 -1.48
C LYS A 264 -3.08 10.01 -0.03
N LEU A 265 -2.32 9.28 0.76
CA LEU A 265 -2.50 9.21 2.20
C LEU A 265 -1.71 10.32 2.88
N GLN A 266 -2.40 11.22 3.58
CA GLN A 266 -1.75 12.16 4.48
C GLN A 266 -1.52 11.50 5.83
N ILE A 267 -0.26 11.17 6.13
CA ILE A 267 0.15 10.52 7.39
C ILE A 267 -0.17 11.40 8.62
N GLN A 268 -0.34 12.73 8.44
CA GLN A 268 -0.55 13.68 9.55
C GLN A 268 -2.02 13.89 9.97
N SER A 269 -3.00 13.45 9.19
CA SER A 269 -4.39 13.43 9.66
C SER A 269 -4.66 12.04 10.20
N ALA A 270 -4.76 11.90 11.52
CA ALA A 270 -5.37 10.72 12.13
C ALA A 270 -6.65 10.42 11.35
N LEU A 271 -6.66 9.31 10.62
CA LEU A 271 -7.84 8.84 9.90
C LEU A 271 -8.95 8.78 10.94
N SER A 272 -9.87 9.73 10.87
CA SER A 272 -11.08 9.69 11.67
C SER A 272 -11.91 8.58 11.06
N ILE A 273 -11.76 7.38 11.61
CA ILE A 273 -12.64 6.25 11.35
C ILE A 273 -14.00 6.70 11.87
N LEU A 274 -14.83 7.26 10.98
CA LEU A 274 -16.20 7.58 11.31
C LEU A 274 -16.97 6.26 11.32
N PRO A 275 -17.61 5.88 12.44
CA PRO A 275 -18.51 4.74 12.46
C PRO A 275 -19.73 5.10 11.61
N ILE A 276 -19.87 4.47 10.44
CA ILE A 276 -21.06 4.62 9.59
C ILE A 276 -21.94 3.37 9.71
N GLU A 277 -23.23 3.64 9.88
CA GLU A 277 -24.33 2.70 10.07
C GLU A 277 -24.42 1.59 9.01
N LYS A 278 -24.78 0.40 9.48
CA LYS A 278 -24.98 -0.83 8.72
C LYS A 278 -25.99 -0.65 7.58
N TYR A 279 -25.49 -0.66 6.34
CA TYR A 279 -26.28 -1.16 5.22
C TYR A 279 -26.16 -2.68 5.15
N ALA A 280 -27.15 -3.37 5.71
CA ALA A 280 -27.35 -4.78 5.43
C ALA A 280 -27.90 -4.93 4.01
N LYS A 281 -27.28 -5.80 3.19
CA LYS A 281 -27.99 -6.72 2.26
C LYS A 281 -27.03 -7.74 1.61
N PRO A 282 -27.56 -8.84 1.03
CA PRO A 282 -27.14 -10.20 1.40
C PRO A 282 -26.62 -11.02 0.20
N HIS A 283 -26.21 -12.27 0.50
CA HIS A 283 -25.78 -13.36 -0.39
C HIS A 283 -24.31 -13.27 -0.88
N ALA A 284 -23.45 -14.27 -0.77
CA ALA A 284 -23.52 -15.69 -0.40
C ALA A 284 -22.13 -16.07 0.15
N MET A 285 -21.99 -16.70 1.30
CA MET A 285 -21.95 -18.16 1.45
C MET A 285 -22.50 -18.54 2.83
N ALA A 286 -23.68 -19.13 2.84
CA ALA A 286 -24.26 -19.77 4.01
C ALA A 286 -23.61 -21.15 4.17
N THR A 287 -22.67 -21.30 5.11
CA THR A 287 -22.40 -22.53 5.89
C THR A 287 -21.30 -22.29 6.94
N CYS A 288 -21.48 -21.29 7.80
CA CYS A 288 -21.08 -21.36 9.22
C CYS A 288 -21.58 -20.06 9.86
N HIS A 289 -22.48 -20.14 10.83
CA HIS A 289 -22.87 -18.97 11.62
C HIS A 289 -21.64 -18.51 12.41
N GLY A 290 -20.86 -17.58 11.85
CA GLY A 290 -19.70 -17.03 12.52
C GLY A 290 -20.17 -16.14 13.66
N TYR A 291 -20.17 -16.68 14.88
CA TYR A 291 -20.33 -15.86 16.07
C TYR A 291 -19.27 -14.76 16.06
N SER A 292 -19.63 -13.57 16.53
CA SER A 292 -18.69 -12.49 16.78
C SER A 292 -18.65 -12.22 18.27
N TYR A 293 -17.45 -12.15 18.84
CA TYR A 293 -17.24 -12.01 20.27
C TYR A 293 -16.65 -10.65 20.54
N LYS A 294 -17.18 -9.94 21.54
CA LYS A 294 -16.53 -8.72 22.04
C LYS A 294 -15.15 -9.08 22.58
N TRP A 295 -14.16 -8.23 22.34
CA TRP A 295 -12.78 -8.45 22.77
C TRP A 295 -12.67 -8.85 24.24
N THR A 296 -13.41 -8.15 25.11
CA THR A 296 -13.47 -8.48 26.53
C THR A 296 -14.23 -9.79 26.77
N GLY A 297 -13.49 -10.82 27.19
CA GLY A 297 -13.97 -12.17 27.44
C GLY A 297 -14.13 -13.04 26.20
N CYS A 298 -13.63 -12.62 25.03
CA CYS A 298 -13.86 -13.35 23.78
C CYS A 298 -13.43 -14.82 23.83
N LEU A 299 -12.25 -15.11 24.39
CA LEU A 299 -11.69 -16.47 24.40
C LEU A 299 -12.40 -17.36 25.42
N ALA A 300 -12.79 -16.78 26.56
CA ALA A 300 -13.64 -17.47 27.53
C ALA A 300 -15.01 -17.83 26.93
N ASP A 301 -15.62 -16.89 26.21
CA ASP A 301 -16.93 -17.10 25.58
C ASP A 301 -16.85 -18.13 24.44
N ILE A 302 -15.78 -18.11 23.63
CA ILE A 302 -15.55 -19.12 22.58
C ILE A 302 -15.46 -20.52 23.20
N LEU A 303 -14.62 -20.72 24.22
CA LEU A 303 -14.52 -22.01 24.88
C LEU A 303 -15.83 -22.43 25.55
N GLN A 304 -16.52 -21.49 26.20
CA GLN A 304 -17.78 -21.77 26.87
C GLN A 304 -18.85 -22.25 25.88
N VAL A 305 -18.95 -21.62 24.70
CA VAL A 305 -19.89 -22.05 23.65
C VAL A 305 -19.58 -23.49 23.21
N VAL A 306 -18.31 -23.80 22.93
CA VAL A 306 -17.92 -25.15 22.49
C VAL A 306 -18.15 -26.21 23.57
N PHE A 307 -17.87 -25.91 24.84
CA PHE A 307 -18.16 -26.83 25.95
C PHE A 307 -19.66 -27.04 26.16
N MET A 308 -20.47 -26.00 25.99
CA MET A 308 -21.93 -26.10 26.13
C MET A 308 -22.58 -26.96 25.06
N GLU A 309 -22.00 -27.04 23.86
CA GLU A 309 -22.49 -27.95 22.82
C GLU A 309 -22.40 -29.44 23.23
N ASP A 310 -21.51 -29.77 24.16
CA ASP A 310 -21.36 -31.10 24.77
C ASP A 310 -21.99 -31.20 26.17
N GLY A 311 -22.79 -30.20 26.57
CA GLY A 311 -23.46 -30.17 27.88
C GLY A 311 -22.53 -29.88 29.06
N LEU A 312 -21.35 -29.32 28.81
CA LEU A 312 -20.36 -28.97 29.83
C LEU A 312 -20.29 -27.46 30.08
N ILE A 313 -19.71 -27.08 31.22
CA ILE A 313 -19.33 -25.71 31.54
C ILE A 313 -17.81 -25.65 31.53
N CYS A 314 -17.22 -24.66 30.86
CA CYS A 314 -15.77 -24.51 30.82
C CYS A 314 -15.27 -24.03 32.19
N PRO A 315 -14.50 -24.84 32.94
CA PRO A 315 -14.07 -24.47 34.28
C PRO A 315 -12.99 -23.39 34.24
N GLU A 316 -12.92 -22.57 35.29
CA GLU A 316 -11.88 -21.55 35.42
C GLU A 316 -10.47 -22.13 35.42
N ASN A 317 -10.26 -23.26 36.10
CA ASN A 317 -8.95 -23.94 36.15
C ASN A 317 -8.42 -24.27 34.74
N LEU A 318 -9.29 -24.68 33.81
CA LEU A 318 -8.88 -24.93 32.43
C LEU A 318 -8.48 -23.64 31.71
N ARG A 319 -9.23 -22.55 31.88
CA ARG A 319 -8.89 -21.23 31.31
C ARG A 319 -7.57 -20.71 31.87
N VAL A 320 -7.32 -20.87 33.17
CA VAL A 320 -6.06 -20.55 33.84
C VAL A 320 -4.91 -21.38 33.26
N ALA A 321 -5.09 -22.69 33.10
CA ALA A 321 -4.07 -23.55 32.51
C ALA A 321 -3.76 -23.20 31.05
N CYS A 322 -4.76 -22.79 30.26
CA CYS A 322 -4.54 -22.28 28.90
C CYS A 322 -3.66 -21.02 28.92
N CYS A 323 -3.93 -20.08 29.83
CA CYS A 323 -3.14 -18.86 29.96
C CYS A 323 -1.72 -19.13 30.47
N GLY A 324 -1.55 -20.15 31.33
CA GLY A 324 -0.25 -20.59 31.84
C GLY A 324 0.73 -21.05 30.76
N MET A 325 0.23 -21.40 29.56
CA MET A 325 1.07 -21.75 28.42
C MET A 325 1.79 -20.55 27.80
N PHE A 326 1.27 -19.32 27.95
CA PHE A 326 1.71 -18.18 27.13
C PHE A 326 3.13 -17.70 27.43
N GLU A 327 3.52 -17.54 28.69
CA GLU A 327 4.89 -17.11 29.02
C GLU A 327 5.93 -18.15 28.58
N PRO A 328 5.79 -19.46 28.91
CA PRO A 328 6.71 -20.48 28.41
C PRO A 328 6.74 -20.57 26.89
N LEU A 329 5.59 -20.43 26.22
CA LEU A 329 5.51 -20.46 24.76
C LEU A 329 6.25 -19.27 24.14
N SER A 330 6.04 -18.05 24.66
CA SER A 330 6.76 -16.85 24.20
C SER A 330 8.28 -16.98 24.34
N LYS A 331 8.77 -17.66 25.39
CA LYS A 331 10.20 -17.91 25.60
C LYS A 331 10.76 -19.03 24.72
N ALA A 332 10.00 -20.11 24.54
CA ALA A 332 10.46 -21.27 23.77
C ALA A 332 10.56 -20.97 22.26
N HIS A 333 9.77 -20.03 21.75
CA HIS A 333 9.80 -19.63 20.35
C HIS A 333 10.94 -18.66 20.05
N GLY A 334 12.04 -19.14 19.47
CA GLY A 334 13.11 -18.30 18.93
C GLY A 334 14.52 -18.55 19.46
N VAL A 335 14.70 -19.61 20.25
CA VAL A 335 16.03 -20.05 20.67
C VAL A 335 16.58 -21.01 19.61
N ASP A 336 17.56 -20.56 18.83
CA ASP A 336 18.39 -21.43 18.00
C ASP A 336 19.34 -22.22 18.93
N GLY A 337 18.89 -23.36 19.43
CA GLY A 337 19.76 -24.30 20.15
C GLY A 337 19.20 -24.92 21.43
N ASN A 338 19.91 -25.93 21.91
CA ASN A 338 19.52 -26.85 22.98
C ASN A 338 19.63 -26.31 24.41
N GLN A 339 19.83 -25.02 24.62
CA GLN A 339 20.01 -24.46 25.95
C GLN A 339 18.94 -23.40 26.22
N PHE A 340 17.96 -23.78 27.04
CA PHE A 340 17.13 -22.82 27.78
C PHE A 340 18.03 -22.13 28.81
N ASP A 341 18.79 -21.12 28.39
CA ASP A 341 19.49 -20.28 29.34
C ASP A 341 18.52 -19.26 29.93
N THR A 342 18.10 -19.52 31.16
CA THR A 342 17.21 -18.65 31.93
C THR A 342 17.86 -17.33 32.37
N THR A 343 19.15 -17.12 32.05
CA THR A 343 19.94 -15.92 32.38
C THR A 343 20.33 -15.07 31.18
N ALA A 344 20.01 -15.52 29.96
CA ALA A 344 20.42 -14.86 28.71
C ALA A 344 19.69 -13.53 28.47
N ARG A 345 20.22 -12.64 27.61
CA ARG A 345 19.86 -11.20 27.54
C ARG A 345 18.76 -10.91 26.52
N LEU A 346 18.30 -9.65 26.39
CA LEU A 346 17.11 -9.22 25.61
C LEU A 346 16.96 -9.82 24.19
N GLY A 347 18.04 -10.29 23.55
CA GLY A 347 18.03 -10.98 22.26
C GLY A 347 17.79 -12.50 22.30
N ASP A 348 17.99 -13.18 23.43
CA ASP A 348 17.92 -14.65 23.53
C ASP A 348 16.54 -15.17 24.01
N TYR A 349 15.56 -14.28 24.19
CA TYR A 349 14.29 -14.61 24.87
C TYR A 349 13.13 -15.05 23.95
N GLY A 350 13.41 -15.40 22.70
CA GLY A 350 12.35 -15.75 21.77
C GLY A 350 11.37 -14.61 21.52
N LEU A 351 10.08 -14.87 21.29
CA LEU A 351 9.06 -13.85 20.97
C LEU A 351 8.67 -12.95 22.14
N ILE A 352 9.09 -13.25 23.38
CA ILE A 352 8.63 -12.49 24.56
C ILE A 352 9.07 -11.02 24.52
N HIS A 353 10.18 -10.69 23.85
CA HIS A 353 10.66 -9.31 23.71
C HIS A 353 9.69 -8.42 22.91
N LEU A 354 8.87 -9.00 22.03
CA LEU A 354 7.85 -8.29 21.25
C LEU A 354 6.63 -7.88 22.08
N LEU A 355 6.55 -8.29 23.35
CA LEU A 355 5.52 -7.88 24.29
C LEU A 355 5.89 -6.59 25.04
N GLY A 356 7.08 -6.04 24.78
CA GLY A 356 7.55 -4.78 25.33
C GLY A 356 8.35 -4.96 26.62
N PRO A 357 8.64 -3.86 27.32
CA PRO A 357 9.52 -3.87 28.50
C PRO A 357 8.93 -4.63 29.70
N TYR A 358 7.60 -4.78 29.76
CA TYR A 358 6.88 -5.46 30.84
C TYR A 358 6.04 -6.62 30.28
N PRO A 359 6.68 -7.68 29.74
CA PRO A 359 5.98 -8.74 29.02
C PRO A 359 4.98 -9.50 29.91
N ARG A 360 5.32 -9.70 31.19
CA ARG A 360 4.44 -10.39 32.15
C ARG A 360 3.19 -9.60 32.47
N GLU A 361 3.33 -8.31 32.77
CA GLU A 361 2.18 -7.44 33.01
C GLU A 361 1.25 -7.41 31.81
N ARG A 362 1.82 -7.45 30.59
CA ARG A 362 1.05 -7.55 29.36
C ARG A 362 0.30 -8.88 29.25
N ILE A 363 0.97 -10.01 29.47
CA ILE A 363 0.32 -11.33 29.47
C ILE A 363 -0.82 -11.35 30.49
N ASP A 364 -0.57 -10.93 31.72
CA ASP A 364 -1.58 -10.91 32.77
C ASP A 364 -2.78 -10.04 32.41
N LYS A 365 -2.54 -8.82 31.90
CA LYS A 365 -3.59 -7.88 31.50
C LYS A 365 -4.44 -8.45 30.35
N ILE A 366 -3.81 -9.04 29.34
CA ILE A 366 -4.52 -9.63 28.21
C ILE A 366 -5.32 -10.85 28.68
N CYS A 367 -4.73 -11.73 29.48
CA CYS A 367 -5.42 -12.93 29.97
C CYS A 367 -6.63 -12.58 30.84
N GLN A 368 -6.49 -11.63 31.76
CA GLN A 368 -7.62 -11.12 32.55
C GLN A 368 -8.74 -10.58 31.64
N LYS A 369 -8.38 -9.80 30.61
CA LYS A 369 -9.33 -9.16 29.71
C LYS A 369 -10.04 -10.16 28.78
N THR A 370 -9.32 -11.08 28.14
CA THR A 370 -9.88 -11.97 27.10
C THR A 370 -10.34 -13.32 27.63
N TRP A 371 -9.82 -13.79 28.76
CA TRP A 371 -10.16 -15.09 29.36
C TRP A 371 -11.01 -14.99 30.64
N ARG A 372 -11.32 -13.78 31.14
CA ARG A 372 -12.12 -13.55 32.36
C ARG A 372 -11.58 -14.34 33.57
N ILE A 373 -10.27 -14.27 33.78
CA ILE A 373 -9.59 -14.89 34.93
C ILE A 373 -9.25 -13.82 35.98
N PRO A 374 -9.20 -14.18 37.27
CA PRO A 374 -8.96 -13.23 38.35
C PRO A 374 -7.54 -12.65 38.29
N PRO A 375 -7.31 -11.43 38.84
CA PRO A 375 -5.96 -10.91 39.03
C PRO A 375 -5.11 -11.85 39.90
N GLY A 376 -3.81 -11.97 39.59
CA GLY A 376 -2.91 -12.85 40.34
C GLY A 376 -3.05 -14.34 40.05
N TRP A 377 -3.68 -14.71 38.93
CA TRP A 377 -3.88 -16.11 38.49
C TRP A 377 -2.58 -16.85 38.15
N ALA A 378 -1.49 -16.14 37.84
CA ALA A 378 -0.28 -16.73 37.30
C ALA A 378 0.48 -17.55 38.36
N ILE A 379 0.34 -18.88 38.31
CA ILE A 379 1.30 -19.80 38.89
C ILE A 379 2.42 -19.94 37.87
N HIS A 380 3.62 -19.50 38.22
CA HIS A 380 4.75 -19.48 37.29
C HIS A 380 5.23 -20.90 36.97
N SER A 381 4.80 -21.44 35.84
CA SER A 381 5.36 -22.70 35.31
C SER A 381 6.81 -22.47 34.89
N SER A 382 7.72 -23.28 35.42
CA SER A 382 9.16 -23.19 35.12
C SER A 382 9.52 -23.65 33.70
N SER A 383 8.65 -24.41 33.03
CA SER A 383 8.88 -24.93 31.68
C SER A 383 7.58 -25.10 30.88
N LEU A 384 7.71 -25.15 29.56
CA LEU A 384 6.60 -25.43 28.63
C LEU A 384 6.00 -26.83 28.87
N GLU A 385 6.84 -27.81 29.23
CA GLU A 385 6.40 -29.17 29.54
C GLU A 385 5.53 -29.21 30.80
N SER A 386 5.91 -28.49 31.86
CA SER A 386 5.09 -28.37 33.07
C SER A 386 3.74 -27.71 32.76
N ALA A 387 3.75 -26.58 32.06
CA ALA A 387 2.53 -25.88 31.68
C ALA A 387 1.61 -26.76 30.83
N PHE A 388 2.17 -27.56 29.91
CA PHE A 388 1.40 -28.49 29.10
C PHE A 388 0.81 -29.64 29.92
N ASN A 389 1.56 -30.18 30.89
CA ASN A 389 1.04 -31.21 31.79
C ASN A 389 -0.11 -30.66 32.66
N ASP A 390 0.03 -29.44 33.17
CA ASP A 390 -1.01 -28.75 33.94
C ASP A 390 -2.28 -28.55 33.08
N LEU A 391 -2.11 -28.16 31.82
CA LEU A 391 -3.20 -28.06 30.84
C LEU A 391 -3.89 -29.41 30.60
N VAL A 392 -3.13 -30.49 30.41
CA VAL A 392 -3.66 -31.83 30.20
C VAL A 392 -4.45 -32.32 31.41
N LEU A 393 -3.97 -32.05 32.63
CA LEU A 393 -4.67 -32.37 33.88
C LEU A 393 -5.97 -31.58 34.00
N ALA A 394 -5.92 -30.26 33.82
CA ALA A 394 -7.11 -29.41 33.88
C ALA A 394 -8.16 -29.79 32.83
N PHE A 395 -7.73 -30.19 31.63
CA PHE A 395 -8.63 -30.68 30.59
C PHE A 395 -9.26 -32.02 30.94
N ALA A 396 -8.49 -32.96 31.50
CA ALA A 396 -9.00 -34.26 31.93
C ALA A 396 -10.07 -34.11 33.03
N GLU A 397 -9.85 -33.20 33.98
CA GLU A 397 -10.84 -32.86 35.01
C GLU A 397 -12.10 -32.23 34.41
N ALA A 398 -11.94 -31.28 33.47
CA ALA A 398 -13.05 -30.59 32.80
C ALA A 398 -13.91 -31.53 31.93
N THR A 399 -13.34 -32.64 31.47
CA THR A 399 -13.97 -33.57 30.52
C THR A 399 -14.19 -34.97 31.10
N ALA A 400 -14.16 -35.13 32.43
CA ALA A 400 -14.31 -36.43 33.10
C ALA A 400 -15.62 -37.18 32.74
N ALA A 401 -16.67 -36.45 32.36
CA ALA A 401 -17.96 -37.02 31.93
C ALA A 401 -18.04 -37.34 30.42
N VAL A 402 -17.02 -36.99 29.64
CA VAL A 402 -17.01 -37.14 28.18
C VAL A 402 -16.14 -38.32 27.78
N SER A 403 -16.68 -39.22 26.97
CA SER A 403 -15.98 -40.41 26.48
C SER A 403 -15.50 -40.21 25.03
N CYS A 404 -14.30 -40.72 24.70
CA CYS A 404 -13.82 -40.75 23.32
C CYS A 404 -14.58 -41.81 22.51
N THR A 405 -15.05 -41.44 21.31
CA THR A 405 -15.78 -42.34 20.39
C THR A 405 -14.90 -42.90 19.26
N CYS A 406 -13.63 -42.48 19.15
CA CYS A 406 -12.73 -42.84 18.04
C CYS A 406 -12.21 -44.29 18.05
N GLY A 407 -12.59 -45.13 19.02
CA GLY A 407 -12.20 -46.56 19.09
C GLY A 407 -10.70 -46.87 19.27
N SER A 408 -9.82 -45.86 19.23
CA SER A 408 -8.39 -45.99 19.47
C SER A 408 -7.92 -44.95 20.49
N GLU A 409 -7.41 -45.44 21.62
CA GLU A 409 -6.93 -44.58 22.73
C GLU A 409 -5.82 -43.62 22.29
N LYS A 410 -5.06 -43.96 21.26
CA LYS A 410 -3.92 -43.16 20.80
C LYS A 410 -4.30 -41.87 20.07
N LEU A 411 -5.48 -41.80 19.44
CA LEU A 411 -5.86 -40.68 18.57
C LEU A 411 -6.60 -39.55 19.32
N CYS A 412 -7.32 -39.87 20.40
CA CYS A 412 -7.92 -38.89 21.33
C CYS A 412 -6.99 -38.51 22.50
N SER A 413 -5.79 -39.10 22.59
CA SER A 413 -4.93 -38.91 23.76
C SER A 413 -4.27 -37.53 23.73
N THR A 414 -4.69 -36.68 24.66
CA THR A 414 -4.14 -35.34 24.90
C THR A 414 -2.65 -35.35 25.23
N ARG A 415 -2.12 -36.46 25.73
CA ARG A 415 -0.69 -36.65 26.03
C ARG A 415 0.21 -36.50 24.80
N PHE A 416 -0.34 -36.63 23.60
CA PHE A 416 0.41 -36.49 22.35
C PHE A 416 0.24 -35.13 21.68
N GLY A 417 -0.34 -34.14 22.36
CA GLY A 417 -0.60 -32.81 21.81
C GLY A 417 -1.66 -32.82 20.70
N TRP A 418 -1.51 -31.90 19.75
CA TRP A 418 -2.42 -31.74 18.60
C TRP A 418 -1.74 -32.26 17.33
N LYS A 419 -1.59 -33.59 17.24
CA LYS A 419 -0.99 -34.20 16.04
C LYS A 419 -1.81 -33.86 14.79
N ASN A 420 -1.11 -33.54 13.70
CA ASN A 420 -1.71 -33.26 12.40
C ASN A 420 -2.26 -34.55 11.78
N ILE A 421 -3.42 -34.99 12.27
CA ILE A 421 -4.13 -36.10 11.69
C ILE A 421 -4.80 -35.55 10.45
N ARG A 422 -4.16 -35.75 9.29
CA ARG A 422 -4.80 -35.51 7.99
C ARG A 422 -6.11 -36.32 7.98
N GLN A 423 -7.20 -35.61 8.20
CA GLN A 423 -8.58 -35.93 7.90
C GLN A 423 -8.98 -37.41 8.05
N THR A 424 -9.58 -37.73 9.20
CA THR A 424 -10.75 -38.61 9.14
C THR A 424 -11.93 -37.80 9.65
N SER A 425 -12.95 -37.62 8.81
CA SER A 425 -14.23 -36.99 9.18
C SER A 425 -14.85 -37.63 10.43
N ALA A 426 -14.53 -38.90 10.68
CA ALA A 426 -14.87 -39.64 11.89
C ALA A 426 -14.35 -38.97 13.18
N MET A 427 -13.16 -38.36 13.19
CA MET A 427 -12.62 -37.73 14.41
C MET A 427 -13.34 -36.46 14.82
N ARG A 428 -13.83 -35.68 13.85
CA ARG A 428 -14.62 -34.47 14.12
C ARG A 428 -15.96 -34.77 14.80
N SER A 429 -16.42 -36.02 14.73
CA SER A 429 -17.62 -36.48 15.46
C SER A 429 -17.34 -36.91 16.90
N CYS A 430 -16.07 -36.97 17.33
CA CYS A 430 -15.71 -37.31 18.71
C CYS A 430 -15.71 -36.06 19.59
N PRO A 431 -16.57 -36.00 20.64
CA PRO A 431 -16.65 -34.87 21.55
C PRO A 431 -15.31 -34.52 22.21
N LEU A 432 -14.60 -35.53 22.71
CA LEU A 432 -13.32 -35.32 23.39
C LEU A 432 -12.26 -34.71 22.46
N TYR A 433 -12.20 -35.16 21.20
CA TYR A 433 -11.30 -34.62 20.20
C TYR A 433 -11.67 -33.17 19.85
N ARG A 434 -12.96 -32.90 19.62
CA ARG A 434 -13.46 -31.56 19.30
C ARG A 434 -13.16 -30.55 20.41
N LEU A 435 -13.42 -30.92 21.66
CA LEU A 435 -13.12 -30.08 22.82
C LEU A 435 -11.61 -29.82 22.95
N TRP A 436 -10.77 -30.82 22.71
CA TRP A 436 -9.32 -30.65 22.72
C TRP A 436 -8.84 -29.77 21.57
N GLU A 437 -9.38 -29.94 20.36
CA GLU A 437 -9.10 -29.07 19.20
C GLU A 437 -9.45 -27.62 19.52
N ALA A 438 -10.62 -27.37 20.13
CA ALA A 438 -11.05 -26.03 20.55
C ALA A 438 -10.14 -25.39 21.62
N VAL A 439 -9.63 -26.18 22.59
CA VAL A 439 -8.62 -25.72 23.55
C VAL A 439 -7.34 -25.31 22.82
N GLY A 440 -6.88 -26.10 21.86
CA GLY A 440 -5.72 -25.75 21.04
C GLY A 440 -5.94 -24.46 20.26
N GLU A 441 -7.04 -24.37 19.52
CA GLU A 441 -7.38 -23.17 18.74
C GLU A 441 -7.40 -21.92 19.62
N THR A 442 -8.09 -21.96 20.75
CA THR A 442 -8.18 -20.81 21.66
C THR A 442 -6.85 -20.44 22.31
N ILE A 443 -5.96 -21.39 22.58
CA ILE A 443 -4.57 -21.10 22.96
C ILE A 443 -3.83 -20.36 21.83
N CYS A 444 -3.99 -20.76 20.57
CA CYS A 444 -3.37 -20.05 19.45
C CYS A 444 -3.87 -18.61 19.32
N TYR A 445 -5.20 -18.41 19.35
CA TYR A 445 -5.77 -17.06 19.31
C TYR A 445 -5.41 -16.25 20.54
N GLY A 446 -5.37 -16.86 21.73
CA GLY A 446 -4.93 -16.21 22.96
C GLY A 446 -3.49 -15.76 22.91
N PHE A 447 -2.60 -16.59 22.37
CA PHE A 447 -1.21 -16.23 22.12
C PHE A 447 -1.11 -15.06 21.13
N SER A 448 -1.89 -15.07 20.04
CA SER A 448 -1.97 -13.94 19.11
C SER A 448 -2.50 -12.66 19.75
N CYS A 449 -3.47 -12.76 20.67
CA CYS A 449 -4.02 -11.61 21.40
C CYS A 449 -2.96 -10.88 22.23
N LEU A 450 -1.87 -11.55 22.63
CA LEU A 450 -0.75 -10.92 23.32
C LEU A 450 -0.09 -9.82 22.47
N PHE A 451 -0.20 -9.86 21.15
CA PHE A 451 0.44 -8.88 20.26
C PHE A 451 -0.54 -7.82 19.74
N VAL A 452 -1.79 -7.85 20.20
CA VAL A 452 -2.86 -6.94 19.77
C VAL A 452 -3.16 -5.94 20.88
N ASN A 453 -3.30 -4.66 20.53
CA ASN A 453 -3.95 -3.66 21.38
C ASN A 453 -5.36 -3.43 20.83
N ALA A 454 -6.38 -3.73 21.65
CA ALA A 454 -7.76 -3.73 21.18
C ALA A 454 -8.63 -2.76 22.00
N ASP A 455 -9.46 -2.02 21.27
CA ASP A 455 -10.50 -1.18 21.84
C ASP A 455 -11.56 -2.04 22.54
N ASP A 456 -12.21 -1.47 23.57
CA ASP A 456 -13.23 -2.20 24.34
C ASP A 456 -14.48 -2.56 23.52
N GLY A 457 -14.78 -1.76 22.50
CA GLY A 457 -15.88 -2.01 21.55
C GLY A 457 -15.53 -2.99 20.44
N ALA A 458 -14.26 -3.36 20.29
CA ALA A 458 -13.85 -4.22 19.19
C ALA A 458 -14.34 -5.66 19.37
N THR A 459 -14.48 -6.35 18.24
CA THR A 459 -14.99 -7.70 18.14
C THR A 459 -14.06 -8.57 17.30
N ILE A 460 -14.06 -9.86 17.59
CA ILE A 460 -13.33 -10.87 16.80
C ILE A 460 -14.32 -11.90 16.26
N LEU A 461 -14.02 -12.45 15.09
CA LEU A 461 -14.76 -13.56 14.52
C LEU A 461 -14.46 -14.85 15.28
N HIS A 462 -15.44 -15.75 15.35
CA HIS A 462 -15.19 -17.11 15.80
C HIS A 462 -14.09 -17.74 14.93
N PRO A 463 -13.09 -18.39 15.55
CA PRO A 463 -12.12 -19.21 14.85
C PRO A 463 -12.76 -20.09 13.77
N GLY A 464 -12.27 -20.01 12.53
CA GLY A 464 -12.62 -20.99 11.49
C GLY A 464 -11.57 -22.09 11.42
N ASP A 465 -11.90 -23.21 10.77
CA ASP A 465 -11.05 -24.37 10.43
C ASP A 465 -9.83 -24.04 9.50
N GLY A 466 -9.15 -22.91 9.69
CA GLY A 466 -7.96 -22.50 8.95
C GLY A 466 -6.73 -23.42 9.13
N SER A 467 -5.87 -23.49 8.13
CA SER A 467 -4.63 -24.27 8.17
C SER A 467 -3.56 -23.68 9.08
N ASP A 468 -3.61 -22.37 9.34
CA ASP A 468 -2.41 -21.63 9.79
C ASP A 468 -2.18 -21.72 11.31
N TYR A 469 -3.23 -21.75 12.13
CA TYR A 469 -3.10 -21.93 13.59
C TYR A 469 -2.56 -23.32 13.96
N ARG A 470 -2.77 -24.32 13.09
CA ARG A 470 -2.20 -25.67 13.26
C ARG A 470 -0.68 -25.63 13.28
N SER A 471 -0.05 -24.57 12.77
CA SER A 471 1.39 -24.38 12.86
C SER A 471 1.86 -24.10 14.28
N ILE A 472 1.17 -23.24 15.06
CA ILE A 472 1.50 -23.01 16.48
C ILE A 472 1.27 -24.29 17.28
N LEU A 473 0.14 -24.97 17.06
CA LEU A 473 -0.18 -26.23 17.74
C LEU A 473 0.84 -27.32 17.44
N ARG A 474 1.29 -27.42 16.18
CA ARG A 474 2.37 -28.32 15.80
C ARG A 474 3.66 -27.97 16.55
N ILE A 475 4.01 -26.69 16.64
CA ILE A 475 5.23 -26.27 17.38
C ILE A 475 5.14 -26.64 18.86
N ILE A 476 4.00 -26.39 19.52
CA ILE A 476 3.78 -26.84 20.91
C ILE A 476 3.97 -28.35 21.01
N THR A 477 3.38 -29.10 20.08
CA THR A 477 3.45 -30.57 20.04
C THR A 477 4.88 -31.06 19.83
N ASP A 478 5.65 -30.43 18.94
CA ASP A 478 7.03 -30.79 18.63
C ASP A 478 7.98 -30.47 19.81
N LEU A 479 7.77 -29.33 20.47
CA LEU A 479 8.56 -28.91 21.63
C LEU A 479 8.33 -29.81 22.86
N VAL A 480 7.08 -30.23 23.10
CA VAL A 480 6.74 -31.14 24.20
C VAL A 480 7.20 -32.58 23.89
N ASN A 481 7.14 -33.01 22.62
CA ASN A 481 7.55 -34.36 22.23
C ASN A 481 8.99 -34.39 21.71
N ALA A 482 9.97 -34.39 22.63
CA ALA A 482 11.41 -34.45 22.31
C ALA A 482 11.84 -35.58 21.34
N ARG A 483 11.00 -36.60 21.10
CA ARG A 483 11.24 -37.71 20.16
C ARG A 483 10.95 -37.38 18.68
N TYR A 484 10.28 -36.26 18.39
CA TYR A 484 9.87 -35.85 17.04
C TYR A 484 10.58 -34.56 16.61
N ARG A 485 11.86 -34.40 16.94
CA ARG A 485 12.70 -33.36 16.34
C ARG A 485 12.94 -33.69 14.88
N ASP A 486 11.98 -33.33 14.03
CA ASP A 486 12.31 -33.07 12.65
C ASP A 486 13.34 -31.94 12.64
N ASN A 487 14.41 -32.05 11.86
CA ASN A 487 15.50 -31.07 11.81
C ASN A 487 15.06 -29.71 11.21
N SER A 488 13.76 -29.45 11.10
CA SER A 488 13.22 -28.16 10.70
C SER A 488 13.39 -27.17 11.85
N VAL A 489 14.53 -26.48 11.88
CA VAL A 489 14.74 -25.29 12.72
C VAL A 489 13.70 -24.25 12.32
N TRP A 490 12.74 -23.98 13.20
CA TRP A 490 11.74 -22.93 13.01
C TRP A 490 12.37 -21.58 13.38
N SER A 491 12.80 -20.81 12.39
CA SER A 491 13.30 -19.45 12.64
C SER A 491 12.22 -18.56 13.28
N ILE A 492 12.63 -17.57 14.08
CA ILE A 492 11.75 -16.51 14.63
C ILE A 492 10.85 -15.92 13.54
N ARG A 493 11.37 -15.80 12.32
CA ARG A 493 10.66 -15.28 11.16
C ARG A 493 9.49 -16.13 10.71
N SER A 494 9.64 -17.46 10.79
CA SER A 494 8.55 -18.40 10.53
C SER A 494 7.45 -18.21 11.57
N CYS A 495 7.83 -17.97 12.83
CA CYS A 495 6.89 -17.70 13.91
C CYS A 495 6.19 -16.35 13.75
N GLY A 496 6.91 -15.28 13.40
CA GLY A 496 6.32 -13.96 13.10
C GLY A 496 5.26 -14.03 12.01
N ARG A 497 5.54 -14.72 10.89
CA ARG A 497 4.55 -14.94 9.83
C ARG A 497 3.31 -15.70 10.30
N ILE A 498 3.47 -16.70 11.16
CA ILE A 498 2.36 -17.46 11.72
C ILE A 498 1.52 -16.57 12.66
N ILE A 499 2.17 -15.75 13.50
CA ILE A 499 1.48 -14.79 14.39
C ILE A 499 0.71 -13.76 13.57
N HIS A 500 1.32 -13.19 12.54
CA HIS A 500 0.66 -12.27 11.61
C HIS A 500 -0.60 -12.89 11.02
N ALA A 501 -0.48 -14.10 10.46
CA ALA A 501 -1.60 -14.84 9.91
C ALA A 501 -2.71 -15.05 10.96
N CYS A 502 -2.36 -15.50 12.17
CA CYS A 502 -3.35 -15.75 13.22
C CYS A 502 -4.06 -14.47 13.68
N ILE A 503 -3.35 -13.33 13.71
CA ILE A 503 -3.94 -12.04 14.08
C ILE A 503 -4.87 -11.53 12.98
N THR A 504 -4.49 -11.62 11.70
CA THR A 504 -5.41 -11.21 10.61
C THR A 504 -6.67 -12.08 10.57
N HIS A 505 -6.55 -13.36 10.98
CA HIS A 505 -7.69 -14.28 11.15
C HIS A 505 -8.73 -13.85 12.18
N LEU A 506 -8.39 -12.93 13.10
CA LEU A 506 -9.39 -12.34 14.02
C LEU A 506 -10.49 -11.58 13.28
N CYS A 507 -10.20 -11.04 12.08
CA CYS A 507 -11.14 -10.23 11.30
C CYS A 507 -11.39 -10.75 9.87
N SER A 508 -10.49 -11.55 9.29
CA SER A 508 -10.62 -12.06 7.90
C SER A 508 -9.98 -13.44 7.73
N ARG A 509 -10.57 -14.31 6.89
CA ARG A 509 -10.01 -15.64 6.58
C ARG A 509 -8.82 -15.62 5.59
N GLN A 510 -8.42 -14.44 5.13
CA GLN A 510 -7.30 -14.30 4.21
C GLN A 510 -6.00 -13.92 4.96
N VAL A 511 -4.88 -14.31 4.37
CA VAL A 511 -3.55 -14.25 5.00
C VAL A 511 -2.71 -13.20 4.27
N ARG A 512 -1.87 -12.48 5.03
CA ARG A 512 -0.85 -11.53 4.55
C ARG A 512 -1.41 -10.19 4.09
N HIS A 513 -1.96 -9.46 5.05
CA HIS A 513 -2.51 -8.14 4.82
C HIS A 513 -2.00 -7.16 5.87
N VAL A 514 -1.85 -5.92 5.44
CA VAL A 514 -1.49 -4.77 6.27
C VAL A 514 -2.64 -4.42 7.22
N ALA A 515 -3.88 -4.58 6.73
CA ALA A 515 -5.10 -4.54 7.54
C ALA A 515 -6.12 -5.58 7.07
N ALA A 516 -6.91 -6.09 8.02
CA ALA A 516 -8.05 -6.96 7.78
C ALA A 516 -9.26 -6.42 8.55
N SER A 517 -10.42 -6.43 7.92
CA SER A 517 -11.66 -5.89 8.45
C SER A 517 -12.78 -6.91 8.34
N SER A 518 -13.51 -7.04 9.44
CA SER A 518 -14.78 -7.72 9.52
C SER A 518 -15.92 -6.71 9.37
N ASN A 519 -17.17 -7.17 9.44
CA ASN A 519 -18.32 -6.26 9.42
C ASN A 519 -18.43 -5.34 10.65
N SER A 520 -17.58 -5.51 11.68
CA SER A 520 -17.69 -4.78 12.95
C SER A 520 -16.37 -4.25 13.49
N SER A 521 -15.23 -4.77 13.05
CA SER A 521 -13.93 -4.38 13.60
C SER A 521 -12.83 -4.56 12.58
N THR A 522 -11.78 -3.76 12.72
CA THR A 522 -10.61 -3.75 11.83
C THR A 522 -9.35 -3.94 12.63
N VAL A 523 -8.53 -4.91 12.22
CA VAL A 523 -7.18 -5.15 12.73
C VAL A 523 -6.16 -4.68 11.71
N TYR A 524 -5.15 -3.94 12.15
CA TYR A 524 -4.07 -3.46 11.28
C TYR A 524 -2.73 -3.39 12.02
N MET A 525 -1.64 -3.42 11.27
CA MET A 525 -0.30 -3.33 11.84
C MET A 525 -0.07 -1.95 12.45
N ALA A 526 0.36 -1.90 13.73
CA ALA A 526 0.55 -0.64 14.45
C ALA A 526 1.56 0.30 13.77
N ALA A 527 2.57 -0.27 13.11
CA ALA A 527 3.62 0.47 12.42
C ALA A 527 3.12 1.38 11.28
N ILE A 528 1.90 1.17 10.75
CA ILE A 528 1.33 2.04 9.70
C ILE A 528 0.99 3.43 10.25
N GLN A 529 0.69 3.56 11.55
CA GLN A 529 0.31 4.85 12.14
C GLN A 529 1.49 5.81 12.26
N THR A 530 2.66 5.29 12.63
CA THR A 530 3.84 6.11 12.92
C THR A 530 4.94 5.95 11.87
N LEU A 531 4.88 4.90 11.06
CA LEU A 531 5.91 4.48 10.10
C LEU A 531 7.30 4.40 10.73
N GLY A 532 7.40 4.15 12.02
CA GLY A 532 8.67 4.00 12.73
C GLY A 532 8.85 2.58 13.23
N LEU A 533 10.10 2.23 13.56
CA LEU A 533 10.32 1.09 14.44
C LEU A 533 9.52 1.34 15.73
N PRO A 534 8.76 0.34 16.21
CA PRO A 534 8.00 0.48 17.45
C PRO A 534 9.00 0.61 18.61
N ASN A 535 9.40 1.84 18.93
CA ASN A 535 10.49 2.16 19.86
C ASN A 535 10.29 1.65 21.29
N THR A 536 9.15 1.05 21.58
CA THR A 536 8.88 0.15 22.70
C THR A 536 7.72 -0.74 22.22
N MET A 537 7.96 -2.01 21.91
CA MET A 537 6.97 -2.94 21.33
C MET A 537 5.82 -3.22 22.32
N ASN A 538 4.92 -2.26 22.57
CA ASN A 538 3.76 -2.50 23.41
C ASN A 538 2.71 -3.33 22.68
N SER A 539 2.62 -3.29 21.35
CA SER A 539 1.74 -4.16 20.55
C SER A 539 2.10 -4.08 19.06
N LEU A 540 2.04 -5.20 18.35
CA LEU A 540 2.32 -5.26 16.90
C LEU A 540 1.11 -4.86 16.06
N PHE A 541 -0.10 -5.09 16.58
CA PHE A 541 -1.36 -4.80 15.91
C PHE A 541 -2.28 -3.94 16.77
N ILE A 542 -3.15 -3.21 16.10
CA ILE A 542 -4.26 -2.49 16.72
C ILE A 542 -5.55 -3.08 16.17
N LEU A 543 -6.48 -3.41 17.06
CA LEU A 543 -7.83 -3.87 16.75
C LEU A 543 -8.82 -2.81 17.20
N THR A 544 -9.52 -2.21 16.25
CA THR A 544 -10.44 -1.09 16.47
C THR A 544 -11.87 -1.46 16.09
N GLU A 545 -12.84 -0.82 16.73
CA GLU A 545 -14.24 -0.91 16.30
C GLU A 545 -14.44 -0.15 14.98
N GLY A 546 -15.24 -0.72 14.08
CA GLY A 546 -15.53 -0.12 12.78
C GLY A 546 -14.90 -0.87 11.60
N GLN A 547 -15.40 -0.54 10.41
CA GLN A 547 -14.99 -1.15 9.15
C GLN A 547 -13.89 -0.33 8.48
N LEU A 548 -13.09 -0.98 7.65
CA LEU A 548 -12.18 -0.31 6.74
C LEU A 548 -13.01 0.36 5.63
N VAL A 549 -13.06 1.69 5.63
CA VAL A 549 -13.87 2.48 4.69
C VAL A 549 -12.99 3.33 3.78
N PHE A 550 -13.26 3.28 2.49
CA PHE A 550 -12.62 4.14 1.49
C PHE A 550 -13.65 4.53 0.42
N ASN A 551 -13.66 5.81 0.00
CA ASN A 551 -14.66 6.35 -0.94
C ASN A 551 -16.13 6.01 -0.56
N SER A 552 -16.45 6.01 0.74
CA SER A 552 -17.77 5.63 1.28
C SER A 552 -18.17 4.17 1.04
N ARG A 553 -17.22 3.31 0.68
CA ARG A 553 -17.40 1.86 0.54
C ARG A 553 -16.61 1.13 1.60
N SER A 554 -17.16 0.02 2.07
CA SER A 554 -16.50 -0.85 3.03
C SER A 554 -15.65 -1.89 2.32
N HIS A 555 -14.47 -2.15 2.87
CA HIS A 555 -13.51 -3.12 2.36
C HIS A 555 -13.14 -4.09 3.48
N THR A 556 -12.78 -5.31 3.09
CA THR A 556 -12.38 -6.35 4.04
C THR A 556 -10.87 -6.39 4.25
N LEU A 557 -10.06 -5.83 3.33
CA LEU A 557 -8.62 -6.01 3.31
C LEU A 557 -7.88 -4.78 2.79
N LEU A 558 -6.67 -4.57 3.32
CA LEU A 558 -5.66 -3.63 2.81
C LEU A 558 -4.35 -4.39 2.55
N ASN A 559 -3.89 -4.38 1.29
CA ASN A 559 -2.71 -5.10 0.82
C ASN A 559 -1.58 -4.12 0.52
N ALA A 560 -0.37 -4.37 1.03
CA ALA A 560 0.81 -3.66 0.52
C ALA A 560 1.17 -4.19 -0.86
N VAL A 561 1.36 -3.29 -1.82
CA VAL A 561 1.87 -3.60 -3.16
C VAL A 561 3.30 -3.09 -3.27
N GLY A 562 4.20 -3.99 -3.67
CA GLY A 562 5.60 -3.66 -3.87
C GLY A 562 6.41 -4.92 -4.17
N PHE A 563 7.68 -4.72 -4.50
CA PHE A 563 8.59 -5.79 -4.85
C PHE A 563 9.60 -6.05 -3.73
N ASP A 564 10.18 -7.24 -3.74
CA ASP A 564 11.36 -7.52 -2.92
C ASP A 564 12.52 -6.65 -3.41
N ARG A 565 13.22 -6.03 -2.46
CA ARG A 565 14.33 -5.14 -2.77
C ARG A 565 15.58 -5.93 -3.16
N PRO A 566 16.33 -5.47 -4.18
CA PRO A 566 17.57 -6.13 -4.58
C PRO A 566 18.64 -6.00 -3.50
N GLY A 567 19.63 -6.90 -3.55
CA GLY A 567 20.85 -6.74 -2.76
C GLY A 567 21.74 -5.65 -3.35
N ALA A 568 22.50 -4.96 -2.51
CA ALA A 568 23.49 -3.97 -2.92
C ALA A 568 24.76 -4.65 -3.45
N ASP A 569 25.20 -4.21 -4.63
CA ASP A 569 26.47 -4.62 -5.25
C ASP A 569 27.54 -3.53 -5.18
N LYS A 570 27.23 -2.36 -4.61
CA LYS A 570 28.14 -1.22 -4.55
C LYS A 570 28.03 -0.54 -3.19
N ASN A 571 29.16 0.01 -2.75
CA ASN A 571 29.24 0.79 -1.52
C ASN A 571 28.66 2.19 -1.81
N ILE A 572 27.71 2.65 -1.00
CA ILE A 572 27.17 4.02 -1.16
C ILE A 572 28.11 5.09 -0.59
N HIS A 573 28.98 4.67 0.32
CA HIS A 573 29.98 5.50 0.97
C HIS A 573 31.23 5.67 0.09
N GLN A 574 31.80 6.87 0.08
CA GLN A 574 33.01 7.20 -0.67
C GLN A 574 34.26 6.80 0.11
N ALA A 575 35.12 5.97 -0.48
CA ALA A 575 36.30 5.36 0.17
C ALA A 575 37.31 6.31 0.87
N THR A 576 37.18 7.62 0.69
CA THR A 576 38.07 8.63 1.30
C THR A 576 37.58 9.16 2.65
N GLN A 577 36.34 8.86 3.06
CA GLN A 577 35.76 9.36 4.31
C GLN A 577 35.73 8.26 5.40
N PRO A 578 35.74 8.60 6.69
CA PRO A 578 35.45 7.61 7.73
C PRO A 578 33.99 7.15 7.64
N ILE A 579 33.73 5.88 7.96
CA ILE A 579 32.37 5.35 8.05
C ILE A 579 31.82 5.66 9.44
N ILE A 580 30.87 6.60 9.50
CA ILE A 580 30.12 7.00 10.70
C ILE A 580 28.62 6.92 10.41
N PRO A 581 27.76 6.81 11.44
CA PRO A 581 26.31 6.95 11.25
C PRO A 581 26.00 8.26 10.53
N SER A 582 25.26 8.18 9.43
CA SER A 582 24.95 9.32 8.55
C SER A 582 23.66 9.07 7.77
N SER A 583 23.14 10.11 7.12
CA SER A 583 21.86 10.09 6.41
C SER A 583 21.99 9.73 4.92
N ILE A 584 23.17 9.25 4.49
CA ILE A 584 23.48 9.02 3.08
C ILE A 584 22.64 7.90 2.46
N GLY A 585 22.21 6.94 3.27
CA GLY A 585 21.34 5.83 2.86
C GLY A 585 19.86 6.09 3.10
N GLU A 586 19.46 7.29 3.54
CA GLU A 586 18.06 7.64 3.78
C GLU A 586 17.30 7.95 2.48
N HIS A 587 15.98 7.79 2.55
CA HIS A 587 15.09 8.28 1.52
C HIS A 587 14.91 9.80 1.66
N SER A 588 14.80 10.49 0.53
CA SER A 588 14.49 11.92 0.46
C SER A 588 12.99 12.23 0.50
N ASN A 589 12.16 11.26 0.11
CA ASN A 589 10.70 11.37 0.11
C ASN A 589 10.07 9.98 0.28
N LEU A 590 8.94 9.92 0.98
CA LEU A 590 8.07 8.74 1.08
C LEU A 590 6.66 9.17 0.67
N GLU A 591 6.12 8.52 -0.35
CA GLU A 591 4.74 8.70 -0.79
C GLU A 591 3.97 7.40 -0.60
N MET A 592 2.78 7.49 -0.02
CA MET A 592 1.86 6.37 0.12
C MET A 592 0.53 6.70 -0.53
N THR A 593 0.03 5.77 -1.33
CA THR A 593 -1.23 5.93 -2.05
C THR A 593 -2.10 4.69 -1.87
N ILE A 594 -3.42 4.88 -1.89
CA ILE A 594 -4.39 3.80 -1.87
C ILE A 594 -5.18 3.79 -3.17
N ARG A 595 -5.44 2.58 -3.68
CA ARG A 595 -6.42 2.36 -4.75
C ARG A 595 -7.38 1.24 -4.39
N GLU A 596 -8.57 1.30 -4.97
CA GLU A 596 -9.53 0.20 -4.90
C GLU A 596 -9.22 -0.82 -5.99
N SER A 597 -9.08 -2.08 -5.57
CA SER A 597 -9.00 -3.25 -6.43
C SER A 597 -10.34 -3.98 -6.45
N ILE A 598 -10.42 -5.09 -7.21
CA ILE A 598 -11.66 -5.86 -7.34
C ILE A 598 -12.10 -6.45 -5.99
N TYR A 599 -11.15 -6.86 -5.16
CA TYR A 599 -11.41 -7.59 -3.91
C TYR A 599 -10.94 -6.89 -2.65
N ASP A 600 -10.09 -5.87 -2.76
CA ASP A 600 -9.37 -5.27 -1.63
C ASP A 600 -8.96 -3.82 -1.92
N LEU A 601 -8.40 -3.17 -0.89
CA LEU A 601 -7.64 -1.95 -1.04
C LEU A 601 -6.17 -2.29 -1.22
N GLU A 602 -5.52 -1.60 -2.14
CA GLU A 602 -4.09 -1.73 -2.38
C GLU A 602 -3.38 -0.46 -1.90
N LEU A 603 -2.40 -0.65 -1.01
CA LEU A 603 -1.50 0.36 -0.48
C LEU A 603 -0.18 0.29 -1.25
N THR A 604 0.08 1.29 -2.08
CA THR A 604 1.38 1.46 -2.74
C THR A 604 2.24 2.38 -1.89
N SER A 605 3.48 2.00 -1.65
CA SER A 605 4.45 2.81 -0.91
C SER A 605 5.71 3.00 -1.74
N THR A 606 6.09 4.25 -1.94
CA THR A 606 7.13 4.62 -2.89
C THR A 606 8.12 5.58 -2.21
N ILE A 607 9.41 5.25 -2.24
CA ILE A 607 10.46 6.16 -1.77
C ILE A 607 11.31 6.69 -2.91
N LEU A 608 11.87 7.89 -2.71
CA LEU A 608 12.86 8.50 -3.60
C LEU A 608 14.24 8.53 -2.92
N ILE A 609 15.25 7.93 -3.54
CA ILE A 609 16.62 7.91 -3.04
C ILE A 609 17.63 8.00 -4.18
N GLY A 610 18.55 8.96 -4.11
CA GLY A 610 19.57 9.15 -5.16
C GLY A 610 19.01 9.37 -6.56
N GLY A 611 17.80 9.95 -6.69
CA GLY A 611 17.11 10.09 -7.98
C GLY A 611 16.44 8.82 -8.50
N GLN A 612 16.40 7.75 -7.70
CA GLN A 612 15.73 6.50 -8.01
C GLN A 612 14.50 6.30 -7.13
N ILE A 613 13.47 5.72 -7.73
CA ILE A 613 12.27 5.28 -7.04
C ILE A 613 12.44 3.84 -6.58
N VAL A 614 11.93 3.54 -5.38
CA VAL A 614 11.78 2.16 -4.93
C VAL A 614 10.35 1.95 -4.42
N HIS A 615 9.69 0.94 -5.00
CA HIS A 615 8.39 0.46 -4.55
C HIS A 615 8.58 -0.53 -3.40
N LEU A 616 7.94 -0.24 -2.27
CA LEU A 616 8.16 -0.92 -1.01
C LEU A 616 7.00 -1.84 -0.68
N ASN A 617 7.32 -3.09 -0.35
CA ASN A 617 6.35 -4.00 0.26
C ASN A 617 6.32 -3.77 1.79
N LEU A 618 5.47 -2.83 2.24
CA LEU A 618 5.35 -2.49 3.67
C LEU A 618 4.97 -3.68 4.55
N ASP A 619 4.16 -4.63 4.07
CA ASP A 619 3.79 -5.83 4.82
C ASP A 619 5.04 -6.65 5.19
N SER A 620 5.88 -6.93 4.19
CA SER A 620 7.15 -7.64 4.38
C SER A 620 8.14 -6.86 5.25
N ILE A 621 8.20 -5.54 5.11
CA ILE A 621 9.09 -4.67 5.90
C ILE A 621 8.69 -4.65 7.36
N ILE A 622 7.40 -4.44 7.66
CA ILE A 622 6.90 -4.40 9.03
C ILE A 622 7.04 -5.79 9.67
N ALA A 623 6.69 -6.86 8.97
CA ALA A 623 6.89 -8.22 9.48
C ALA A 623 8.37 -8.54 9.74
N ALA A 624 9.29 -8.03 8.91
CA ALA A 624 10.72 -8.19 9.13
C ALA A 624 11.23 -7.41 10.37
N SER A 625 10.59 -6.29 10.72
CA SER A 625 10.97 -5.51 11.91
C SER A 625 10.78 -6.26 13.23
N TRP A 626 9.97 -7.32 13.26
CA TRP A 626 9.76 -8.15 14.45
C TRP A 626 10.91 -9.13 14.73
N GLY A 627 11.82 -9.29 13.77
CA GLY A 627 13.06 -10.06 13.95
C GLY A 627 14.29 -9.16 14.11
N LEU A 628 14.09 -7.88 14.43
CA LEU A 628 15.17 -6.92 14.62
C LEU A 628 15.73 -7.03 16.05
N TYR A 629 17.03 -7.22 16.16
CA TYR A 629 17.75 -7.24 17.44
C TYR A 629 18.26 -5.84 17.78
N GLU A 630 18.25 -5.45 19.04
CA GLU A 630 18.91 -4.21 19.49
C GLU A 630 20.33 -4.54 19.97
N ALA A 631 21.31 -3.76 19.51
CA ALA A 631 22.69 -3.90 19.97
C ALA A 631 22.84 -3.46 21.44
N GLU A 632 23.65 -4.19 22.20
CA GLU A 632 23.95 -3.86 23.59
C GLU A 632 24.70 -2.53 23.69
N PRO A 633 24.37 -1.68 24.68
CA PRO A 633 25.02 -0.40 24.85
C PRO A 633 26.50 -0.56 25.14
N CYS A 634 27.31 0.41 24.68
CA CYS A 634 28.75 0.43 24.95
C CYS A 634 29.18 1.78 25.54
N GLY A 635 30.35 1.83 26.19
CA GLY A 635 30.90 3.09 26.73
C GLY A 635 31.45 4.08 25.69
N HIS A 636 31.47 3.71 24.41
CA HIS A 636 31.94 4.56 23.31
C HIS A 636 30.84 5.49 22.80
N ASN A 637 31.23 6.60 22.16
CA ASN A 637 30.27 7.52 21.56
C ASN A 637 29.64 6.89 20.30
N PRO A 638 28.31 6.65 20.28
CA PRO A 638 27.67 5.96 19.17
C PRO A 638 27.70 6.75 17.85
N LEU A 639 27.80 8.08 17.91
CA LEU A 639 27.66 8.97 16.75
C LEU A 639 28.99 9.35 16.11
N THR A 640 30.05 9.46 16.91
CA THR A 640 31.31 10.06 16.44
C THR A 640 32.44 9.06 16.31
N THR A 641 32.31 7.86 16.87
CA THR A 641 33.36 6.84 16.76
C THR A 641 33.27 6.19 15.38
N PRO A 642 34.27 6.40 14.50
CA PRO A 642 34.28 5.80 13.18
C PRO A 642 34.50 4.29 13.26
N LEU A 643 33.99 3.58 12.26
CA LEU A 643 34.33 2.17 12.07
C LEU A 643 35.85 2.06 11.84
N GLU A 644 36.47 1.10 12.51
CA GLU A 644 37.90 0.84 12.37
C GLU A 644 38.22 0.20 11.03
N SER A 645 39.35 0.59 10.43
CA SER A 645 39.77 0.16 9.10
C SER A 645 39.88 -1.36 8.93
N ARG A 646 40.14 -2.08 10.03
CA ARG A 646 40.18 -3.56 10.03
C ARG A 646 38.86 -4.23 9.66
N TYR A 647 37.73 -3.50 9.74
CA TYR A 647 36.41 -4.03 9.40
C TYR A 647 35.93 -3.63 8.01
N GLU A 648 36.55 -2.61 7.38
CA GLU A 648 36.07 -2.03 6.12
C GLU A 648 35.95 -3.05 4.98
N ASP A 649 36.88 -4.00 4.88
CA ASP A 649 36.84 -5.04 3.86
C ASP A 649 35.70 -6.05 4.04
N ALA A 650 35.24 -6.24 5.28
CA ALA A 650 34.19 -7.20 5.63
C ALA A 650 32.78 -6.62 5.54
N ILE A 651 32.65 -5.30 5.31
CA ILE A 651 31.37 -4.61 5.29
C ILE A 651 31.02 -4.01 3.92
N LEU A 652 29.74 -3.70 3.76
CA LEU A 652 29.23 -2.91 2.65
C LEU A 652 28.28 -1.86 3.22
N THR A 653 28.53 -0.56 3.01
CA THR A 653 27.51 0.44 3.40
C THR A 653 26.43 0.50 2.34
N THR A 654 25.18 0.51 2.79
CA THR A 654 23.98 0.36 1.96
C THR A 654 22.92 1.38 2.33
N SER A 655 21.83 1.40 1.57
CA SER A 655 20.71 2.33 1.73
C SER A 655 19.39 1.61 1.90
N VAL A 656 18.33 2.36 2.21
CA VAL A 656 16.96 1.80 2.25
C VAL A 656 16.49 1.24 0.90
N ALA A 657 17.13 1.56 -0.23
CA ALA A 657 16.77 0.97 -1.53
C ALA A 657 17.20 -0.51 -1.63
N SER A 658 18.39 -0.81 -1.12
CA SER A 658 19.05 -2.11 -1.23
C SER A 658 19.77 -2.42 0.09
N PRO A 659 19.02 -2.68 1.18
CA PRO A 659 19.59 -2.65 2.52
C PRO A 659 20.55 -3.81 2.81
N VAL A 660 20.42 -4.94 2.11
CA VAL A 660 21.30 -6.12 2.29
C VAL A 660 22.38 -6.16 1.22
N ALA A 661 23.58 -6.60 1.54
CA ALA A 661 24.59 -6.92 0.54
C ALA A 661 24.13 -8.07 -0.38
N SER A 662 24.53 -8.05 -1.65
CA SER A 662 24.20 -9.16 -2.55
C SER A 662 24.85 -10.46 -2.09
N LYS A 663 24.19 -11.59 -2.38
CA LYS A 663 24.66 -12.92 -1.95
C LYS A 663 26.08 -13.24 -2.43
N ALA A 664 26.49 -12.66 -3.56
CA ALA A 664 27.81 -12.86 -4.14
C ALA A 664 28.93 -12.20 -3.30
N MET A 665 28.64 -11.14 -2.55
CA MET A 665 29.65 -10.39 -1.81
C MET A 665 30.00 -11.04 -0.46
N ASN A 666 29.06 -11.76 0.16
CA ASN A 666 29.23 -12.35 1.49
C ASN A 666 29.78 -11.37 2.54
N LYS A 667 29.29 -10.13 2.52
CA LYS A 667 29.67 -9.04 3.45
C LYS A 667 28.53 -8.68 4.38
N THR A 668 28.86 -8.14 5.55
CA THR A 668 27.88 -7.55 6.47
C THR A 668 27.47 -6.17 5.96
N SER A 669 26.18 -5.95 5.79
CA SER A 669 25.66 -4.67 5.33
C SER A 669 25.48 -3.69 6.48
N ILE A 670 25.79 -2.40 6.27
CA ILE A 670 25.51 -1.31 7.21
C ILE A 670 24.62 -0.29 6.50
N VAL A 671 23.34 -0.23 6.89
CA VAL A 671 22.39 0.73 6.35
C VAL A 671 22.52 2.05 7.10
N LEU A 672 22.93 3.11 6.40
CA LEU A 672 23.21 4.42 7.00
C LEU A 672 21.96 5.32 6.98
N VAL A 673 21.24 5.41 8.10
CA VAL A 673 19.92 6.07 8.19
C VAL A 673 19.74 7.11 9.30
N SER A 674 20.85 7.64 9.84
CA SER A 674 20.94 8.74 10.84
C SER A 674 19.74 8.95 11.78
N ARG A 675 19.33 7.92 12.53
CA ARG A 675 18.20 7.96 13.49
C ARG A 675 16.84 8.33 12.90
N ASN A 676 16.70 8.36 11.58
CA ASN A 676 15.40 8.59 10.96
C ASN A 676 14.53 7.35 11.20
N PRO A 677 13.47 7.45 12.04
CA PRO A 677 12.70 6.29 12.46
C PRO A 677 12.00 5.59 11.29
N VAL A 678 11.63 6.37 10.26
CA VAL A 678 11.03 5.84 9.04
C VAL A 678 12.08 5.08 8.25
N ALA A 679 13.24 5.67 8.01
CA ALA A 679 14.30 4.99 7.27
C ALA A 679 14.80 3.73 7.99
N GLN A 680 14.82 3.71 9.33
CA GLN A 680 15.12 2.52 10.13
C GLN A 680 14.09 1.40 9.90
N LEU A 681 12.79 1.69 10.01
CA LEU A 681 11.75 0.71 9.71
C LEU A 681 11.90 0.21 8.27
N LEU A 682 12.01 1.16 7.33
CA LEU A 682 12.16 0.82 5.93
C LEU A 682 13.41 -0.01 5.68
N SER A 683 14.47 0.06 6.47
CA SER A 683 15.67 -0.79 6.29
C SER A 683 15.41 -2.28 6.57
N CYS A 684 14.34 -2.63 7.28
CA CYS A 684 14.03 -4.03 7.60
C CYS A 684 13.68 -4.86 6.36
N VAL A 685 14.27 -6.04 6.23
CA VAL A 685 14.10 -6.94 5.08
C VAL A 685 13.91 -8.39 5.47
N ASN A 686 13.14 -9.09 4.64
CA ASN A 686 12.81 -10.49 4.84
C ASN A 686 13.70 -11.42 4.00
N THR A 687 15.03 -11.41 4.24
CA THR A 687 15.99 -12.25 3.49
C THR A 687 16.38 -13.50 4.28
N ALA A 688 16.04 -14.69 3.79
CA ALA A 688 16.33 -15.96 4.47
C ALA A 688 17.80 -16.03 4.97
N GLY A 689 17.99 -16.12 6.30
CA GLY A 689 19.31 -16.25 6.95
C GLY A 689 20.11 -14.95 7.11
N SER A 690 19.47 -13.82 7.42
CA SER A 690 20.17 -12.52 7.57
C SER A 690 19.51 -11.67 8.65
N ASP A 691 19.67 -12.05 9.91
CA ASP A 691 19.07 -11.29 11.02
C ASP A 691 19.69 -9.90 11.07
N SER A 692 18.88 -8.93 11.47
CA SER A 692 19.21 -7.51 11.45
C SER A 692 19.49 -7.03 12.86
N LEU A 693 20.54 -6.22 13.02
CA LEU A 693 20.91 -5.61 14.29
C LEU A 693 20.73 -4.09 14.20
N LEU A 694 19.99 -3.50 15.13
CA LEU A 694 19.84 -2.06 15.28
C LEU A 694 20.95 -1.52 16.18
N GLN A 695 21.83 -0.69 15.63
CA GLN A 695 22.86 0.02 16.37
C GLN A 695 22.23 1.24 17.05
N LYS A 696 21.66 1.09 18.24
CA LYS A 696 20.94 2.15 18.96
C LYS A 696 21.84 2.95 19.91
N ASP A 697 22.39 2.25 20.92
CA ASP A 697 23.13 2.84 22.04
C ASP A 697 24.61 2.37 22.11
N CYS A 698 25.17 1.92 20.98
CA CYS A 698 26.56 1.50 20.87
C CYS A 698 27.24 2.07 19.63
N CYS A 699 28.57 2.06 19.55
CA CYS A 699 29.28 2.49 18.35
C CYS A 699 29.27 1.40 17.27
N LEU A 700 29.53 1.80 16.02
CA LEU A 700 29.53 0.88 14.87
C LEU A 700 30.50 -0.30 15.02
N ASN A 701 31.65 -0.11 15.68
CA ASN A 701 32.59 -1.21 15.94
C ASN A 701 31.98 -2.28 16.85
N CYS A 702 31.39 -1.87 17.98
CA CYS A 702 30.74 -2.79 18.90
C CYS A 702 29.50 -3.44 18.27
N ALA A 703 28.72 -2.70 17.50
CA ALA A 703 27.60 -3.26 16.73
C ALA A 703 28.08 -4.32 15.74
N TYR A 704 29.19 -4.07 15.04
CA TYR A 704 29.78 -5.04 14.11
C TYR A 704 30.28 -6.31 14.81
N GLU A 705 31.00 -6.17 15.92
CA GLU A 705 31.45 -7.33 16.71
C GLU A 705 30.29 -8.15 17.24
N GLN A 706 29.22 -7.50 17.72
CA GLN A 706 27.98 -8.16 18.13
C GLN A 706 27.29 -8.83 16.95
N ALA A 707 27.24 -8.18 15.79
CA ALA A 707 26.66 -8.74 14.57
C ALA A 707 27.37 -10.03 14.15
N VAL A 708 28.70 -10.02 14.11
CA VAL A 708 29.50 -11.21 13.79
C VAL A 708 29.29 -12.32 14.82
N LYS A 709 29.25 -11.98 16.10
CA LYS A 709 29.01 -12.95 17.18
C LYS A 709 27.63 -13.60 17.10
N GLY A 710 26.61 -12.82 16.70
CA GLY A 710 25.21 -13.27 16.56
C GLY A 710 24.83 -13.74 15.15
N ASP A 711 25.78 -13.88 14.23
CA ASP A 711 25.54 -14.20 12.79
C ASP A 711 24.51 -13.25 12.11
N HIS A 712 24.48 -11.98 12.54
CA HIS A 712 23.69 -10.93 11.90
C HIS A 712 24.43 -10.42 10.66
N ARG A 713 23.74 -10.39 9.52
CA ARG A 713 24.32 -9.97 8.22
C ARG A 713 24.01 -8.52 7.86
N MET A 714 23.25 -7.83 8.69
CA MET A 714 22.83 -6.46 8.45
C MET A 714 22.80 -5.67 9.76
N ILE A 715 23.36 -4.47 9.72
CA ILE A 715 23.33 -3.49 10.81
C ILE A 715 22.56 -2.27 10.30
N ILE A 716 21.54 -1.85 11.04
CA ILE A 716 20.84 -0.59 10.80
C ILE A 716 21.49 0.43 11.72
N ALA A 717 22.23 1.39 11.14
CA ALA A 717 22.91 2.44 11.91
C ALA A 717 21.89 3.49 12.35
N ALA A 718 21.60 3.56 13.66
CA ALA A 718 20.74 4.58 14.26
C ALA A 718 21.53 5.85 14.54
#